data_AF-A0A7C5VTA3-F1
#
_entry.id   AF-A0A7C5VTA3-F1
#
_cell.length_a   1.000
_cell.length_b   1.000
_cell.length_c   1.000
_cell.angle_alpha   90.00
_cell.angle_beta   90.00
_cell.angle_gamma   90.00
#
_symmetry.space_group_name_H-M   'P 1'
#
loop_
_entity.id
_entity.type
_entity.pdbx_description
1 polymer ?
#
loop_
_entity_poly.entity_id
_entity_poly.type
_entity_poly.pdbx_seq_one_letter_code
_entity_poly.pdbx_strand_id
1 'polypeptide(L)'
;MPQELPTMPGNRVIALPLLAILLVLVASPPTEAKADYPPISLTASLLQSPKPPAGLAPSLFQLWQTWTSDPWAAQFRAHAQGLHLHGELVLVEIEALPGQGEQAKAAVIKVGGEVQIRSGDHIQALVPLRAIMDLLNQGTIARLQPPARLAPNRVLTEGIALIDASSWHSRGFTGSNVKIGIIDSFADWETLKGIELPQNTIFRDFTTPRPPSVCDDPLSRRHGVAVAEIVHDVAPAAQLYFAQVNTEVEFAKAVQWLAEQGVQVINLSAGFIASPPAGARLNGYRDLVGESVDWAAQQGILWVNSAGNNARSHWMGTFSDADADGWLDFQPGTYINAAYLPGGVGCVAVTLFWDDPWGGSCNDYDLYAAYFDPFGEIQLVTSNAPQNCSASSIPLEVLDLSEPVPSLNNTLYIAIKKSPTAQPRRLGLTIWGGRLEFFRPEGSLVAPADRATALAVGAVRVTNPIQLEPFSSQGPSWDGRLKPDLVAPDGVSTVTYGVHGFYGTSASAPHVAGAAALVLQAHPDWTAQQVRQFLEGRAIDLGPLGKDNSFGAGRLNLGEPPRQSPPLSLIWGDVDCDDSLTAVDALKLLRHVVGLPNSPWVPQCPLLGQRVLGLTLLWGDIDCSSDVSAVDALQILRYVAGLPTGTPTSCPVLGQEVQIQPP
;
A
#
# COMPACT_ATOMS: atom_id res chain seq x y z
N MET A 1 48.72 56.25 53.54
CA MET A 1 47.54 56.91 54.13
C MET A 1 46.30 56.12 53.71
N PRO A 2 45.25 56.07 54.55
CA PRO A 2 44.44 54.85 54.78
C PRO A 2 43.09 54.83 54.01
N GLN A 3 42.09 53.95 54.19
CA GLN A 3 41.72 52.85 55.13
C GLN A 3 40.63 51.95 54.44
N GLU A 4 40.14 50.77 54.85
CA GLU A 4 40.41 49.83 55.96
C GLU A 4 39.98 48.37 55.60
N LEU A 5 40.36 47.40 56.45
CA LEU A 5 40.00 45.95 56.50
C LEU A 5 38.74 45.73 57.40
N PRO A 6 38.27 44.51 57.84
CA PRO A 6 38.84 43.14 57.82
C PRO A 6 37.83 42.02 57.39
N THR A 7 37.98 40.69 57.55
CA THR A 7 38.84 39.77 58.35
C THR A 7 39.05 38.39 57.66
N MET A 8 40.15 37.70 57.99
CA MET A 8 40.49 36.26 57.71
C MET A 8 40.07 35.34 58.91
N PRO A 9 40.16 33.97 58.93
CA PRO A 9 41.21 33.01 58.44
C PRO A 9 40.68 31.66 57.85
N GLY A 10 41.42 30.58 57.55
CA GLY A 10 42.88 30.29 57.47
C GLY A 10 43.25 28.81 57.79
N ASN A 11 43.74 28.06 56.77
CA ASN A 11 44.51 26.78 56.74
C ASN A 11 44.45 25.68 57.84
N ARG A 12 44.18 24.42 57.41
CA ARG A 12 44.78 23.13 57.87
C ARG A 12 44.80 22.14 56.67
N VAL A 13 45.87 21.45 56.25
CA VAL A 13 46.82 20.47 56.86
C VAL A 13 46.43 18.99 56.63
N ILE A 14 47.11 18.36 55.64
CA ILE A 14 47.76 17.02 55.58
C ILE A 14 47.02 15.71 56.02
N ALA A 15 47.11 14.72 55.11
CA ALA A 15 47.16 13.24 55.26
C ALA A 15 45.92 12.32 55.10
N LEU A 16 46.19 11.25 54.32
CA LEU A 16 45.50 9.97 54.02
C LEU A 16 45.22 9.08 55.27
N PRO A 17 44.47 7.92 55.20
CA PRO A 17 44.34 7.02 54.01
C PRO A 17 43.02 6.20 53.76
N LEU A 18 43.00 5.56 52.57
CA LEU A 18 42.53 4.19 52.23
C LEU A 18 41.04 3.75 52.33
N LEU A 19 40.38 3.63 51.15
CA LEU A 19 39.75 2.45 50.49
C LEU A 19 38.77 2.97 49.40
N ALA A 20 38.47 2.31 48.26
CA ALA A 20 38.98 1.08 47.64
C ALA A 20 38.79 1.13 46.10
N ILE A 21 39.60 0.35 45.38
CA ILE A 21 39.33 -0.34 44.09
C ILE A 21 38.34 0.32 43.10
N LEU A 22 38.85 0.74 41.93
CA LEU A 22 38.06 0.73 40.68
C LEU A 22 38.90 0.05 39.58
N LEU A 23 38.42 -1.09 39.06
CA LEU A 23 39.06 -1.83 37.97
C LEU A 23 38.37 -1.49 36.65
N VAL A 24 39.15 -1.40 35.56
CA VAL A 24 38.62 -1.21 34.20
C VAL A 24 37.91 -2.48 33.74
N LEU A 25 36.70 -2.34 33.18
CA LEU A 25 36.03 -3.39 32.42
C LEU A 25 35.34 -2.78 31.18
N VAL A 26 35.41 -3.54 30.09
CA VAL A 26 34.93 -3.16 28.76
C VAL A 26 33.41 -2.95 28.78
N ALA A 27 32.95 -1.81 28.24
CA ALA A 27 31.52 -1.53 28.12
C ALA A 27 30.89 -2.37 27.01
N SER A 28 29.89 -3.18 27.37
CA SER A 28 28.98 -3.85 26.44
C SER A 28 28.23 -2.85 25.56
N PRO A 29 27.78 -3.24 24.35
CA PRO A 29 26.86 -2.41 23.56
C PRO A 29 25.57 -2.12 24.36
N PRO A 30 24.93 -0.96 24.16
CA PRO A 30 23.70 -0.63 24.86
C PRO A 30 22.59 -1.60 24.46
N THR A 31 22.02 -2.26 25.47
CA THR A 31 20.78 -3.04 25.32
C THR A 31 19.66 -2.13 24.82
N GLU A 32 18.87 -2.62 23.87
CA GLU A 32 17.64 -1.96 23.41
C GLU A 32 16.75 -1.64 24.61
N ALA A 33 16.63 -0.35 24.92
CA ALA A 33 15.54 0.12 25.77
C ALA A 33 14.25 -0.01 24.95
N LYS A 34 13.53 -1.11 25.12
CA LYS A 34 12.11 -1.15 24.79
C LYS A 34 11.46 0.09 25.40
N ALA A 35 10.82 0.89 24.55
CA ALA A 35 9.84 1.83 25.05
C ALA A 35 8.67 1.00 25.60
N ASP A 36 8.73 0.67 26.89
CA ASP A 36 7.61 0.12 27.64
C ASP A 36 6.51 1.19 27.72
N TYR A 37 5.76 1.32 26.62
CA TYR A 37 4.46 1.94 26.67
C TYR A 37 3.63 1.15 27.68
N PRO A 38 3.09 1.78 28.74
CA PRO A 38 2.29 1.05 29.70
C PRO A 38 1.11 0.42 28.96
N PRO A 39 0.76 -0.85 29.24
CA PRO A 39 -0.42 -1.45 28.64
C PRO A 39 -1.62 -0.55 28.88
N ILE A 40 -2.38 -0.24 27.83
CA ILE A 40 -3.59 0.58 27.92
C ILE A 40 -4.61 -0.22 28.73
N SER A 41 -4.56 -0.04 30.05
CA SER A 41 -5.49 -0.65 30.97
C SER A 41 -6.82 0.07 30.82
N LEU A 42 -7.70 -0.50 30.00
CA LEU A 42 -9.08 -0.05 29.80
C LEU A 42 -9.86 -0.23 31.12
N THR A 43 -9.69 0.72 32.03
CA THR A 43 -10.48 0.79 33.26
C THR A 43 -11.94 0.97 32.92
N ALA A 44 -12.83 0.45 33.76
CA ALA A 44 -14.27 0.65 33.60
C ALA A 44 -14.69 2.14 33.62
N SER A 45 -13.82 3.06 34.06
CA SER A 45 -14.02 4.51 33.97
C SER A 45 -13.72 5.09 32.58
N LEU A 46 -12.80 4.50 31.80
CA LEU A 46 -12.54 4.91 30.41
C LEU A 46 -13.66 4.50 29.45
N LEU A 47 -14.51 3.54 29.84
CA LEU A 47 -15.67 3.06 29.09
C LEU A 47 -16.99 3.80 29.44
N GLN A 48 -16.96 4.76 30.36
CA GLN A 48 -18.15 5.51 30.79
C GLN A 48 -18.38 6.75 29.92
N SER A 49 -19.19 6.60 28.87
CA SER A 49 -19.80 7.73 28.19
C SER A 49 -21.10 8.15 28.87
N PRO A 50 -21.37 9.47 29.05
CA PRO A 50 -22.66 9.94 29.52
C PRO A 50 -23.76 9.56 28.52
N LYS A 51 -24.90 9.11 29.03
CA LYS A 51 -26.05 8.76 28.17
C LYS A 51 -26.62 10.03 27.52
N PRO A 52 -27.03 9.97 26.24
CA PRO A 52 -27.72 11.08 25.60
C PRO A 52 -29.10 11.32 26.25
N PRO A 53 -29.62 12.56 26.18
CA PRO A 53 -31.02 12.86 26.43
C PRO A 53 -31.96 11.99 25.60
N ALA A 54 -33.18 11.76 26.10
CA ALA A 54 -34.21 11.05 25.35
C ALA A 54 -34.51 11.78 24.03
N GLY A 55 -34.63 11.00 22.94
CA GLY A 55 -34.84 11.51 21.58
C GLY A 55 -33.57 11.94 20.84
N LEU A 56 -32.42 12.15 21.49
CA LEU A 56 -31.18 12.53 20.81
C LEU A 56 -30.31 11.31 20.47
N ALA A 57 -29.89 11.20 19.20
CA ALA A 57 -28.98 10.15 18.77
C ALA A 57 -27.60 10.25 19.47
N PRO A 58 -26.98 9.12 19.88
CA PRO A 58 -25.69 9.13 20.59
C PRO A 58 -24.55 9.82 19.83
N SER A 59 -24.52 9.71 18.50
CA SER A 59 -23.52 10.36 17.65
C SER A 59 -23.64 11.89 17.71
N LEU A 60 -24.85 12.43 17.47
CA LEU A 60 -25.12 13.87 17.59
C LEU A 60 -24.85 14.39 19.01
N PHE A 61 -25.15 13.62 20.05
CA PHE A 61 -24.83 14.01 21.43
C PHE A 61 -23.32 14.10 21.68
N GLN A 62 -22.54 13.09 21.27
CA GLN A 62 -21.09 13.11 21.40
C GLN A 62 -20.44 14.23 20.58
N LEU A 63 -20.96 14.52 19.38
CA LEU A 63 -20.53 15.65 18.56
C LEU A 63 -20.83 16.98 19.25
N TRP A 64 -22.06 17.17 19.76
CA TRP A 64 -22.44 18.34 20.52
C TRP A 64 -21.55 18.56 21.75
N GLN A 65 -21.32 17.52 22.56
CA GLN A 65 -20.45 17.60 23.73
C GLN A 65 -19.02 18.02 23.34
N THR A 66 -18.48 17.44 22.27
CA THR A 66 -17.12 17.78 21.81
C THR A 66 -17.07 19.22 21.32
N TRP A 67 -18.07 19.68 20.57
CA TRP A 67 -18.19 21.07 20.14
C TRP A 67 -18.29 22.04 21.32
N THR A 68 -18.99 21.69 22.40
CA THR A 68 -19.05 22.54 23.61
C THR A 68 -17.73 22.63 24.37
N SER A 69 -16.85 21.63 24.29
CA SER A 69 -15.52 21.66 24.92
C SER A 69 -14.42 22.22 24.02
N ASP A 70 -14.49 21.90 22.73
CA ASP A 70 -13.49 22.22 21.70
C ASP A 70 -14.17 22.19 20.31
N PRO A 71 -14.57 23.37 19.78
CA PRO A 71 -15.17 23.49 18.46
C PRO A 71 -14.28 23.00 17.30
N TRP A 72 -12.96 22.94 17.48
CA TRP A 72 -12.01 22.46 16.48
C TRP A 72 -11.96 20.93 16.47
N ALA A 73 -11.84 20.30 17.64
CA ALA A 73 -11.93 18.84 17.78
C ALA A 73 -13.28 18.26 17.30
N ALA A 74 -14.35 19.06 17.33
CA ALA A 74 -15.65 18.67 16.81
C ALA A 74 -15.66 18.42 15.30
N GLN A 75 -14.82 19.10 14.51
CA GLN A 75 -14.70 18.86 13.06
C GLN A 75 -14.18 17.44 12.78
N PHE A 76 -13.11 17.04 13.47
CA PHE A 76 -12.56 15.68 13.39
C PHE A 76 -13.56 14.62 13.89
N ARG A 77 -14.30 14.90 14.97
CA ARG A 77 -15.33 13.97 15.46
C ARG A 77 -16.48 13.81 14.48
N ALA A 78 -16.95 14.90 13.86
CA ALA A 78 -18.01 14.82 12.87
C ALA A 78 -17.61 13.93 11.68
N HIS A 79 -16.39 14.12 11.16
CA HIS A 79 -15.81 13.26 10.13
C HIS A 79 -15.79 11.79 10.57
N ALA A 80 -15.19 11.49 11.72
CA ALA A 80 -15.08 10.12 12.25
C ALA A 80 -16.43 9.45 12.60
N GLN A 81 -17.53 10.21 12.64
CA GLN A 81 -18.90 9.73 12.85
C GLN A 81 -19.75 9.73 11.56
N GLY A 82 -19.19 10.11 10.41
CA GLY A 82 -19.92 10.23 9.14
C GLY A 82 -20.98 11.33 9.17
N LEU A 83 -20.75 12.41 9.93
CA LEU A 83 -21.66 13.55 10.08
C LEU A 83 -21.17 14.74 9.24
N HIS A 84 -22.04 15.25 8.39
CA HIS A 84 -21.72 16.38 7.50
C HIS A 84 -21.94 17.72 8.21
N LEU A 85 -20.89 18.54 8.24
CA LEU A 85 -20.92 19.90 8.77
C LEU A 85 -20.86 20.94 7.64
N HIS A 86 -21.73 21.94 7.72
CA HIS A 86 -21.69 23.15 6.91
C HIS A 86 -21.38 24.34 7.82
N GLY A 87 -20.08 24.60 8.04
CA GLY A 87 -19.64 25.52 9.09
C GLY A 87 -19.98 24.98 10.48
N GLU A 88 -20.78 25.72 11.26
CA GLU A 88 -21.29 25.27 12.56
C GLU A 88 -22.59 24.45 12.48
N LEU A 89 -23.16 24.28 11.28
CA LEU A 89 -24.42 23.56 11.08
C LEU A 89 -24.15 22.07 10.87
N VAL A 90 -24.90 21.20 11.54
CA VAL A 90 -24.91 19.75 11.29
C VAL A 90 -26.19 19.34 10.56
N LEU A 91 -26.06 18.45 9.58
CA LEU A 91 -27.20 17.86 8.89
C LEU A 91 -27.92 16.82 9.78
N VAL A 92 -29.21 17.02 10.01
CA VAL A 92 -30.06 16.18 10.86
C VAL A 92 -31.37 15.80 10.19
N GLU A 93 -31.91 14.65 10.57
CA GLU A 93 -33.31 14.29 10.46
C GLU A 93 -33.99 14.47 11.82
N ILE A 94 -35.20 15.03 11.76
CA ILE A 94 -36.01 15.40 12.90
C ILE A 94 -37.35 14.70 12.75
N GLU A 95 -37.66 13.78 13.67
CA GLU A 95 -39.00 13.21 13.85
C GLU A 95 -39.74 14.14 14.83
N ALA A 96 -40.74 14.87 14.35
CA ALA A 96 -41.63 15.63 15.22
C ALA A 96 -42.58 14.70 15.97
N LEU A 97 -43.16 15.17 17.08
CA LEU A 97 -44.31 14.49 17.68
C LEU A 97 -45.47 14.41 16.66
N PRO A 98 -46.32 13.36 16.69
CA PRO A 98 -47.36 13.15 15.69
C PRO A 98 -48.24 14.38 15.46
N GLY A 99 -48.34 14.80 14.19
CA GLY A 99 -49.07 15.98 13.74
C GLY A 99 -48.38 17.33 13.99
N GLN A 100 -47.14 17.36 14.50
CA GLN A 100 -46.42 18.59 14.88
C GLN A 100 -45.34 19.04 13.88
N GLY A 101 -45.28 18.45 12.68
CA GLY A 101 -44.23 18.77 11.69
C GLY A 101 -44.09 20.26 11.31
N GLU A 102 -45.15 21.07 11.31
CA GLU A 102 -45.00 22.52 11.07
C GLU A 102 -44.49 23.27 12.32
N GLN A 103 -44.84 22.84 13.52
CA GLN A 103 -44.33 23.38 14.78
C GLN A 103 -42.85 23.03 14.97
N ALA A 104 -42.44 21.81 14.62
CA ALA A 104 -41.05 21.39 14.60
C ALA A 104 -40.23 22.14 13.53
N LYS A 105 -40.79 22.38 12.33
CA LYS A 105 -40.18 23.22 11.30
C LYS A 105 -39.98 24.66 11.79
N ALA A 106 -40.98 25.25 12.44
CA ALA A 106 -40.87 26.57 13.05
C ALA A 106 -39.82 26.60 14.18
N ALA A 107 -39.72 25.52 14.97
CA ALA A 107 -38.68 25.36 16.00
C ALA A 107 -37.26 25.34 15.41
N VAL A 108 -37.02 24.62 14.30
CA VAL A 108 -35.74 24.62 13.58
C VAL A 108 -35.35 26.04 13.15
N ILE A 109 -36.26 26.76 12.49
CA ILE A 109 -36.00 28.13 12.00
C ILE A 109 -35.74 29.08 13.20
N LYS A 110 -36.51 28.94 14.29
CA LYS A 110 -36.37 29.73 15.51
C LYS A 110 -35.00 29.58 16.17
N VAL A 111 -34.36 28.41 16.07
CA VAL A 111 -33.00 28.20 16.61
C VAL A 111 -31.88 28.53 15.61
N GLY A 112 -32.22 29.11 14.45
CA GLY A 112 -31.26 29.47 13.41
C GLY A 112 -30.85 28.30 12.50
N GLY A 113 -31.66 27.25 12.44
CA GLY A 113 -31.49 26.16 11.47
C GLY A 113 -32.22 26.40 10.15
N GLU A 114 -31.73 25.75 9.10
CA GLU A 114 -32.28 25.79 7.74
C GLU A 114 -33.00 24.47 7.43
N VAL A 115 -34.29 24.54 7.10
CA VAL A 115 -35.08 23.36 6.71
C VAL A 115 -34.89 23.08 5.23
N GLN A 116 -34.32 21.94 4.89
CA GLN A 116 -34.05 21.53 3.51
C GLN A 116 -35.28 20.85 2.86
N ILE A 117 -35.88 19.88 3.55
CA ILE A 117 -37.06 19.15 3.07
C ILE A 117 -37.90 18.65 4.26
N ARG A 118 -39.22 18.54 4.06
CA ARG A 118 -40.17 18.00 5.04
C ARG A 118 -41.11 17.01 4.37
N SER A 119 -41.38 15.89 5.03
CA SER A 119 -42.41 14.91 4.67
C SER A 119 -43.20 14.53 5.92
N GLY A 120 -44.44 15.03 6.05
CA GLY A 120 -45.24 14.81 7.25
C GLY A 120 -44.52 15.31 8.51
N ASP A 121 -44.36 14.46 9.51
CA ASP A 121 -43.67 14.81 10.75
C ASP A 121 -42.14 14.64 10.68
N HIS A 122 -41.59 14.18 9.55
CA HIS A 122 -40.14 14.11 9.30
C HIS A 122 -39.62 15.37 8.62
N ILE A 123 -38.53 15.93 9.13
CA ILE A 123 -37.88 17.13 8.60
C ILE A 123 -36.37 16.88 8.48
N GLN A 124 -35.79 17.11 7.31
CA GLN A 124 -34.35 17.21 7.14
C GLN A 124 -33.92 18.68 7.22
N ALA A 125 -32.93 18.98 8.05
CA ALA A 125 -32.48 20.34 8.30
C ALA A 125 -30.98 20.42 8.58
N LEU A 126 -30.39 21.58 8.33
CA LEU A 126 -29.11 22.00 8.85
C LEU A 126 -29.35 22.75 10.16
N VAL A 127 -28.85 22.25 11.29
CA VAL A 127 -29.08 22.83 12.62
C VAL A 127 -27.74 23.25 13.24
N PRO A 128 -27.62 24.48 13.81
CA PRO A 128 -26.39 24.87 14.51
C PRO A 128 -26.08 23.91 15.66
N LEU A 129 -24.83 23.45 15.76
CA LEU A 129 -24.42 22.54 16.84
C LEU A 129 -24.79 23.10 18.22
N ARG A 130 -24.55 24.40 18.45
CA ARG A 130 -24.98 25.11 19.69
C ARG A 130 -26.45 24.90 20.08
N ALA A 131 -27.32 24.73 19.09
CA ALA A 131 -28.77 24.69 19.24
C ALA A 131 -29.38 23.29 19.33
N ILE A 132 -28.58 22.21 19.22
CA ILE A 132 -29.07 20.81 19.30
C ILE A 132 -29.94 20.58 20.55
N MET A 133 -29.49 21.06 21.70
CA MET A 133 -30.21 20.93 22.97
C MET A 133 -31.43 21.86 23.05
N ASP A 134 -31.33 23.10 22.58
CA ASP A 134 -32.43 24.06 22.59
C ASP A 134 -33.58 23.65 21.67
N LEU A 135 -33.26 23.00 20.56
CA LEU A 135 -34.22 22.41 19.61
C LEU A 135 -34.95 21.22 20.24
N LEU A 136 -34.21 20.28 20.83
CA LEU A 136 -34.77 19.13 21.54
C LEU A 136 -35.71 19.57 22.68
N ASN A 137 -35.33 20.64 23.40
CA ASN A 137 -36.09 21.21 24.51
C ASN A 137 -37.35 22.01 24.09
N GLN A 138 -37.63 22.23 22.79
CA GLN A 138 -38.87 22.89 22.37
C GLN A 138 -40.13 22.03 22.62
N GLY A 139 -39.97 20.73 22.94
CA GLY A 139 -41.09 19.83 23.25
C GLY A 139 -41.92 19.38 22.04
N THR A 140 -41.54 19.79 20.82
CA THR A 140 -42.17 19.40 19.55
C THR A 140 -41.44 18.23 18.86
N ILE A 141 -40.26 17.85 19.36
CA ILE A 141 -39.33 16.89 18.75
C ILE A 141 -39.45 15.54 19.46
N ALA A 142 -39.80 14.49 18.71
CA ALA A 142 -39.79 13.10 19.19
C ALA A 142 -38.38 12.49 19.07
N ARG A 143 -37.68 12.79 17.97
CA ARG A 143 -36.31 12.33 17.72
C ARG A 143 -35.49 13.32 16.92
N LEU A 144 -34.20 13.40 17.24
CA LEU A 144 -33.18 14.19 16.55
C LEU A 144 -32.00 13.24 16.26
N GLN A 145 -31.82 12.90 14.98
CA GLN A 145 -30.85 11.89 14.52
C GLN A 145 -30.11 12.36 13.25
N PRO A 146 -28.97 11.77 12.87
CA PRO A 146 -28.43 11.93 11.52
C PRO A 146 -29.41 11.32 10.51
N PRO A 147 -29.56 11.88 9.29
CA PRO A 147 -30.49 11.31 8.31
C PRO A 147 -30.15 9.86 7.95
N ALA A 148 -31.18 9.03 7.83
CA ALA A 148 -31.03 7.70 7.25
C ALA A 148 -30.50 7.81 5.81
N ARG A 149 -29.35 7.17 5.55
CA ARG A 149 -28.75 7.11 4.20
C ARG A 149 -29.29 5.88 3.46
N LEU A 150 -29.42 5.98 2.13
CA LEU A 150 -29.57 4.78 1.30
C LEU A 150 -28.27 3.99 1.38
N ALA A 151 -28.36 2.76 1.90
CA ALA A 151 -27.26 1.81 1.88
C ALA A 151 -27.10 1.26 0.45
N PRO A 152 -25.89 1.24 -0.12
CA PRO A 152 -25.63 0.52 -1.36
C PRO A 152 -25.85 -0.99 -1.17
N ASN A 153 -26.24 -1.68 -2.24
CA ASN A 153 -26.22 -3.15 -2.26
C ASN A 153 -24.79 -3.63 -2.52
N ARG A 154 -24.42 -4.78 -1.94
CA ARG A 154 -23.11 -5.38 -2.13
C ARG A 154 -22.75 -5.58 -3.61
N VAL A 155 -21.63 -5.00 -4.04
CA VAL A 155 -21.03 -5.15 -5.38
C VAL A 155 -19.80 -6.06 -5.25
N LEU A 156 -19.69 -7.07 -6.13
CA LEU A 156 -18.51 -7.92 -6.22
C LEU A 156 -17.69 -7.54 -7.46
N THR A 157 -16.39 -7.29 -7.30
CA THR A 157 -15.45 -7.17 -8.43
C THR A 157 -15.45 -8.42 -9.29
N GLU A 158 -15.55 -8.25 -10.60
CA GLU A 158 -15.47 -9.33 -11.59
C GLU A 158 -14.09 -10.01 -11.59
N GLY A 159 -13.08 -9.35 -11.01
CA GLY A 159 -11.74 -9.89 -10.84
C GLY A 159 -11.67 -11.16 -9.98
N ILE A 160 -12.59 -11.38 -9.03
CA ILE A 160 -12.61 -12.60 -8.18
C ILE A 160 -12.62 -13.86 -9.04
N ALA A 161 -13.47 -13.90 -10.07
CA ALA A 161 -13.59 -15.05 -10.97
C ALA A 161 -12.38 -15.16 -11.92
N LEU A 162 -11.84 -14.02 -12.37
CA LEU A 162 -10.75 -13.97 -13.35
C LEU A 162 -9.39 -14.42 -12.79
N ILE A 163 -9.17 -14.21 -11.48
CA ILE A 163 -7.96 -14.63 -10.75
C ILE A 163 -8.12 -15.98 -10.04
N ASP A 164 -9.25 -16.67 -10.23
CA ASP A 164 -9.63 -17.92 -9.55
C ASP A 164 -9.72 -17.83 -8.01
N ALA A 165 -10.08 -16.66 -7.47
CA ALA A 165 -10.35 -16.52 -6.03
C ALA A 165 -11.66 -17.21 -5.60
N SER A 166 -12.62 -17.38 -6.52
CA SER A 166 -13.89 -18.09 -6.25
C SER A 166 -13.68 -19.54 -5.78
N SER A 167 -12.70 -20.26 -6.35
CA SER A 167 -12.42 -21.64 -5.93
C SER A 167 -11.81 -21.67 -4.53
N TRP A 168 -10.95 -20.71 -4.19
CA TRP A 168 -10.36 -20.53 -2.85
C TRP A 168 -11.42 -20.21 -1.80
N HIS A 169 -12.34 -19.28 -2.11
CA HIS A 169 -13.51 -18.99 -1.27
C HIS A 169 -14.35 -20.23 -1.03
N SER A 170 -14.58 -21.06 -2.05
CA SER A 170 -15.35 -22.31 -1.93
C SER A 170 -14.70 -23.36 -1.01
N ARG A 171 -13.37 -23.26 -0.79
CA ARG A 171 -12.62 -24.07 0.19
C ARG A 171 -12.37 -23.36 1.52
N GLY A 172 -13.05 -22.24 1.80
CA GLY A 172 -12.94 -21.51 3.07
C GLY A 172 -11.68 -20.64 3.21
N PHE A 173 -10.88 -20.47 2.15
CA PHE A 173 -9.83 -19.47 2.12
C PHE A 173 -10.47 -18.12 1.78
N THR A 174 -10.44 -17.19 2.73
CA THR A 174 -11.12 -15.89 2.71
C THR A 174 -10.24 -14.76 3.29
N GLY A 175 -8.99 -15.03 3.66
CA GLY A 175 -8.07 -14.09 4.30
C GLY A 175 -8.13 -14.12 5.84
N SER A 176 -8.76 -15.13 6.44
CA SER A 176 -8.87 -15.28 7.90
C SER A 176 -7.50 -15.24 8.57
N ASN A 177 -7.39 -14.52 9.68
CA ASN A 177 -6.15 -14.27 10.43
C ASN A 177 -5.05 -13.51 9.67
N VAL A 178 -5.34 -12.93 8.50
CA VAL A 178 -4.40 -12.06 7.77
C VAL A 178 -4.77 -10.59 7.97
N LYS A 179 -3.74 -9.78 8.19
CA LYS A 179 -3.85 -8.32 8.33
C LYS A 179 -3.26 -7.63 7.10
N ILE A 180 -4.04 -6.73 6.49
CA ILE A 180 -3.65 -5.99 5.28
C ILE A 180 -3.68 -4.49 5.56
N GLY A 181 -2.55 -3.82 5.33
CA GLY A 181 -2.45 -2.36 5.29
C GLY A 181 -2.80 -1.82 3.90
N ILE A 182 -3.54 -0.71 3.84
CA ILE A 182 -3.80 0.02 2.60
C ILE A 182 -3.43 1.48 2.85
N ILE A 183 -2.51 2.01 2.04
CA ILE A 183 -2.06 3.41 2.11
C ILE A 183 -2.63 4.15 0.91
N ASP A 184 -3.60 5.03 1.14
CA ASP A 184 -4.39 5.68 0.07
C ASP A 184 -5.29 6.81 0.65
N SER A 185 -6.25 7.35 -0.12
CA SER A 185 -7.25 8.34 0.33
C SER A 185 -8.61 7.71 0.66
N PHE A 186 -9.20 8.05 1.82
CA PHE A 186 -10.37 7.32 2.36
C PHE A 186 -11.55 8.24 2.72
N ALA A 187 -11.87 9.26 1.93
CA ALA A 187 -13.04 10.10 2.23
C ALA A 187 -14.35 9.27 2.25
N ASP A 188 -15.26 9.58 3.19
CA ASP A 188 -16.56 8.90 3.37
C ASP A 188 -16.52 7.36 3.56
N TRP A 189 -15.35 6.75 3.79
CA TRP A 189 -15.19 5.29 3.85
C TRP A 189 -16.09 4.63 4.92
N GLU A 190 -16.41 5.34 6.02
CA GLU A 190 -17.29 4.83 7.07
C GLU A 190 -18.69 4.49 6.56
N THR A 191 -19.12 5.04 5.43
CA THR A 191 -20.44 4.79 4.83
C THR A 191 -20.60 3.39 4.26
N LEU A 192 -19.50 2.65 4.02
CA LEU A 192 -19.50 1.28 3.49
C LEU A 192 -19.19 0.20 4.53
N LYS A 193 -18.99 0.58 5.81
CA LYS A 193 -18.73 -0.37 6.91
C LYS A 193 -19.88 -1.36 7.09
N GLY A 194 -19.54 -2.65 7.12
CA GLY A 194 -20.50 -3.74 7.22
C GLY A 194 -21.26 -4.04 5.93
N ILE A 195 -20.88 -3.41 4.81
CA ILE A 195 -21.47 -3.60 3.48
C ILE A 195 -20.37 -4.03 2.49
N GLU A 196 -19.52 -3.09 2.06
CA GLU A 196 -18.38 -3.34 1.15
C GLU A 196 -17.03 -3.32 1.87
N LEU A 197 -17.01 -2.93 3.15
CA LEU A 197 -15.81 -2.88 3.99
C LEU A 197 -16.05 -3.57 5.34
N PRO A 198 -15.03 -4.20 5.96
CA PRO A 198 -15.19 -4.83 7.26
C PRO A 198 -15.67 -3.87 8.34
N GLN A 199 -16.60 -4.33 9.18
CA GLN A 199 -17.14 -3.58 10.32
C GLN A 199 -16.05 -3.14 11.32
N ASN A 200 -14.95 -3.89 11.41
CA ASN A 200 -13.84 -3.75 12.36
C ASN A 200 -12.55 -3.18 11.72
N THR A 201 -12.65 -2.56 10.53
CA THR A 201 -11.53 -1.88 9.88
C THR A 201 -10.94 -0.79 10.79
N ILE A 202 -9.62 -0.75 10.88
CA ILE A 202 -8.87 0.22 11.69
C ILE A 202 -8.34 1.32 10.78
N PHE A 203 -8.61 2.59 11.08
CA PHE A 203 -8.21 3.73 10.28
C PHE A 203 -7.31 4.67 11.08
N ARG A 204 -6.29 5.20 10.42
CA ARG A 204 -5.45 6.28 10.94
C ARG A 204 -5.16 7.32 9.85
N ASP A 205 -5.56 8.55 10.13
CA ASP A 205 -5.18 9.69 9.32
C ASP A 205 -3.80 10.21 9.78
N PHE A 206 -2.86 10.34 8.85
CA PHE A 206 -1.59 11.02 9.08
C PHE A 206 -1.57 12.40 8.45
N THR A 207 -2.59 12.76 7.66
CA THR A 207 -2.59 14.02 6.91
C THR A 207 -2.66 15.22 7.84
N THR A 208 -1.80 16.19 7.55
CA THR A 208 -1.92 17.52 8.13
C THR A 208 -3.08 18.29 7.46
N PRO A 209 -3.89 19.08 8.21
CA PRO A 209 -4.97 19.85 7.61
C PRO A 209 -4.44 20.85 6.57
N ARG A 210 -4.74 20.60 5.29
CA ARG A 210 -4.43 21.50 4.17
C ARG A 210 -5.71 22.11 3.59
N PRO A 211 -5.63 23.30 2.95
CA PRO A 211 -6.76 23.83 2.17
C PRO A 211 -7.21 22.80 1.12
N PRO A 212 -8.52 22.70 0.80
CA PRO A 212 -8.99 21.85 -0.28
C PRO A 212 -8.30 22.27 -1.58
N SER A 213 -7.60 21.33 -2.22
CA SER A 213 -7.05 21.56 -3.55
C SER A 213 -8.12 21.34 -4.61
N VAL A 214 -8.02 22.09 -5.69
CA VAL A 214 -8.73 21.82 -6.96
C VAL A 214 -8.35 20.45 -7.56
N CYS A 215 -7.21 19.87 -7.14
CA CYS A 215 -6.82 18.49 -7.46
C CYS A 215 -7.63 17.44 -6.65
N ASP A 216 -8.25 17.82 -5.53
CA ASP A 216 -8.92 16.90 -4.60
C ASP A 216 -10.39 16.67 -5.00
N ASP A 217 -10.61 16.18 -6.23
CA ASP A 217 -11.96 15.86 -6.70
C ASP A 217 -12.65 14.82 -5.77
N PRO A 218 -13.99 14.87 -5.60
CA PRO A 218 -14.70 13.97 -4.70
C PRO A 218 -14.48 12.48 -4.96
N LEU A 219 -14.23 12.05 -6.20
CA LEU A 219 -13.92 10.66 -6.53
C LEU A 219 -12.46 10.32 -6.21
N SER A 220 -11.50 11.17 -6.60
CA SER A 220 -10.08 10.97 -6.25
C SER A 220 -9.87 10.89 -4.74
N ARG A 221 -10.62 11.65 -3.92
CA ARG A 221 -10.59 11.52 -2.45
C ARG A 221 -11.15 10.21 -1.90
N ARG A 222 -11.87 9.44 -2.70
CA ARG A 222 -12.41 8.10 -2.37
C ARG A 222 -11.65 6.97 -3.06
N HIS A 223 -10.55 7.26 -3.75
CA HIS A 223 -9.78 6.28 -4.50
C HIS A 223 -9.42 5.04 -3.66
N GLY A 224 -8.86 5.25 -2.47
CA GLY A 224 -8.55 4.22 -1.48
C GLY A 224 -9.74 3.42 -0.95
N VAL A 225 -10.94 3.98 -0.99
CA VAL A 225 -12.17 3.23 -0.67
C VAL A 225 -12.38 2.14 -1.71
N ALA A 226 -12.30 2.47 -3.01
CA ALA A 226 -12.43 1.51 -4.10
C ALA A 226 -11.32 0.46 -4.12
N VAL A 227 -10.09 0.85 -3.76
CA VAL A 227 -8.98 -0.07 -3.54
C VAL A 227 -9.32 -1.06 -2.42
N ALA A 228 -9.87 -0.58 -1.31
CA ALA A 228 -10.27 -1.42 -0.19
C ALA A 228 -11.49 -2.32 -0.46
N GLU A 229 -12.46 -1.87 -1.27
CA GLU A 229 -13.56 -2.70 -1.77
C GLU A 229 -13.01 -3.95 -2.48
N ILE A 230 -12.06 -3.78 -3.41
CA ILE A 230 -11.41 -4.91 -4.12
C ILE A 230 -10.65 -5.84 -3.17
N VAL A 231 -9.89 -5.29 -2.20
CA VAL A 231 -9.19 -6.13 -1.21
C VAL A 231 -10.20 -6.94 -0.37
N HIS A 232 -11.29 -6.31 0.07
CA HIS A 232 -12.32 -6.97 0.87
C HIS A 232 -13.06 -8.04 0.06
N ASP A 233 -13.32 -7.81 -1.22
CA ASP A 233 -13.96 -8.77 -2.09
C ASP A 233 -13.11 -10.03 -2.32
N VAL A 234 -11.80 -9.86 -2.55
CA VAL A 234 -10.89 -10.99 -2.74
C VAL A 234 -10.57 -11.67 -1.40
N ALA A 235 -10.50 -10.93 -0.29
CA ALA A 235 -10.18 -11.45 1.04
C ALA A 235 -11.18 -10.97 2.13
N PRO A 236 -12.43 -11.46 2.13
CA PRO A 236 -13.51 -10.92 2.96
C PRO A 236 -13.37 -11.14 4.48
N ALA A 237 -12.49 -12.03 4.91
CA ALA A 237 -12.17 -12.28 6.32
C ALA A 237 -10.85 -11.63 6.78
N ALA A 238 -10.13 -10.93 5.90
CA ALA A 238 -8.92 -10.20 6.28
C ALA A 238 -9.24 -8.95 7.12
N GLN A 239 -8.37 -8.65 8.08
CA GLN A 239 -8.47 -7.43 8.88
C GLN A 239 -7.78 -6.28 8.14
N LEU A 240 -8.54 -5.24 7.78
CA LEU A 240 -8.03 -4.09 7.05
C LEU A 240 -7.57 -2.96 7.97
N TYR A 241 -6.44 -2.37 7.61
CA TYR A 241 -5.82 -1.21 8.25
C TYR A 241 -5.61 -0.11 7.21
N PHE A 242 -6.31 1.01 7.35
CA PHE A 242 -6.24 2.14 6.44
C PHE A 242 -5.31 3.22 6.99
N ALA A 243 -4.37 3.68 6.17
CA ALA A 243 -3.48 4.79 6.50
C ALA A 243 -3.59 5.91 5.44
N GLN A 244 -4.11 7.07 5.83
CA GLN A 244 -4.25 8.20 4.91
C GLN A 244 -3.04 9.12 4.96
N VAL A 245 -2.48 9.47 3.79
CA VAL A 245 -1.24 10.25 3.62
C VAL A 245 -1.32 11.16 2.39
N ASN A 246 -0.65 12.32 2.42
CA ASN A 246 -0.45 13.21 1.28
C ASN A 246 1.04 13.41 0.92
N THR A 247 1.98 13.14 1.84
CA THR A 247 3.41 13.45 1.69
C THR A 247 4.32 12.26 1.99
N GLU A 248 5.57 12.30 1.54
CA GLU A 248 6.58 11.26 1.82
C GLU A 248 6.87 11.05 3.33
N VAL A 249 6.74 12.10 4.15
CA VAL A 249 6.95 12.02 5.61
C VAL A 249 5.76 11.36 6.30
N GLU A 250 4.54 11.71 5.88
CA GLU A 250 3.31 11.06 6.34
C GLU A 250 3.29 9.59 5.89
N PHE A 251 3.74 9.29 4.66
CA PHE A 251 3.94 7.95 4.12
C PHE A 251 4.90 7.11 4.97
N ALA A 252 6.10 7.61 5.27
CA ALA A 252 7.05 6.89 6.14
C ALA A 252 6.45 6.60 7.53
N LYS A 253 5.64 7.52 8.08
CA LYS A 253 4.94 7.32 9.36
C LYS A 253 3.80 6.31 9.28
N ALA A 254 3.06 6.28 8.16
CA ALA A 254 2.06 5.26 7.88
C ALA A 254 2.67 3.86 7.79
N VAL A 255 3.78 3.71 7.06
CA VAL A 255 4.50 2.42 6.93
C VAL A 255 5.00 1.93 8.29
N GLN A 256 5.59 2.79 9.11
CA GLN A 256 6.00 2.46 10.48
C GLN A 256 4.82 1.97 11.32
N TRP A 257 3.70 2.71 11.32
CA TRP A 257 2.50 2.31 12.07
C TRP A 257 1.91 0.99 11.60
N LEU A 258 1.83 0.75 10.29
CA LEU A 258 1.31 -0.51 9.74
C LEU A 258 2.17 -1.71 10.17
N ALA A 259 3.50 -1.56 10.18
CA ALA A 259 4.41 -2.56 10.74
C ALA A 259 4.19 -2.77 12.25
N GLU A 260 3.99 -1.70 13.05
CA GLU A 260 3.62 -1.79 14.46
C GLU A 260 2.27 -2.53 14.70
N GLN A 261 1.34 -2.47 13.74
CA GLN A 261 0.09 -3.24 13.79
C GLN A 261 0.27 -4.73 13.44
N GLY A 262 1.45 -5.11 12.95
CA GLY A 262 1.76 -6.46 12.47
C GLY A 262 0.98 -6.84 11.21
N VAL A 263 0.82 -5.92 10.25
CA VAL A 263 0.27 -6.28 8.93
C VAL A 263 1.24 -7.17 8.17
N GLN A 264 0.72 -8.15 7.42
CA GLN A 264 1.53 -9.08 6.63
C GLN A 264 1.63 -8.64 5.16
N VAL A 265 0.68 -7.84 4.69
CA VAL A 265 0.63 -7.27 3.34
C VAL A 265 0.38 -5.77 3.44
N ILE A 266 1.07 -4.96 2.65
CA ILE A 266 0.74 -3.54 2.43
C ILE A 266 0.44 -3.33 0.95
N ASN A 267 -0.70 -2.72 0.65
CA ASN A 267 -1.05 -2.23 -0.69
C ASN A 267 -0.87 -0.71 -0.76
N LEU A 268 -0.10 -0.25 -1.74
CA LEU A 268 -0.08 1.15 -2.19
C LEU A 268 -0.56 1.21 -3.65
N SER A 269 -1.75 1.77 -3.86
CA SER A 269 -2.33 1.96 -5.20
C SER A 269 -2.00 3.33 -5.82
N ALA A 270 -0.85 3.89 -5.42
CA ALA A 270 -0.33 5.18 -5.85
C ALA A 270 1.21 5.13 -6.03
N GLY A 271 1.81 6.28 -6.37
CA GLY A 271 3.25 6.42 -6.52
C GLY A 271 3.71 7.88 -6.53
N PHE A 272 5.00 8.09 -6.35
CA PHE A 272 5.66 9.39 -6.23
C PHE A 272 6.47 9.67 -7.50
N ILE A 273 6.01 10.60 -8.33
CA ILE A 273 6.63 10.93 -9.63
C ILE A 273 7.95 11.71 -9.52
N ALA A 274 8.23 12.31 -8.36
CA ALA A 274 9.41 13.14 -8.11
C ALA A 274 10.39 12.54 -7.09
N SER A 275 10.16 11.31 -6.64
CA SER A 275 11.12 10.57 -5.82
C SER A 275 12.23 9.94 -6.69
N PRO A 276 13.41 9.63 -6.14
CA PRO A 276 14.48 8.97 -6.89
C PRO A 276 14.02 7.64 -7.48
N PRO A 277 14.31 7.36 -8.77
CA PRO A 277 14.05 6.03 -9.31
C PRO A 277 14.99 5.00 -8.68
N ALA A 278 14.54 3.75 -8.62
CA ALA A 278 15.29 2.66 -8.03
C ALA A 278 16.65 2.46 -8.75
N GLY A 279 17.72 2.41 -7.95
CA GLY A 279 19.10 2.39 -8.44
C GLY A 279 19.68 3.77 -8.83
N ALA A 280 18.97 4.87 -8.54
CA ALA A 280 19.55 6.21 -8.56
C ALA A 280 20.81 6.30 -7.68
N ARG A 281 21.78 7.10 -8.12
CA ARG A 281 23.06 7.28 -7.42
C ARG A 281 22.89 8.26 -6.26
N LEU A 282 22.59 7.76 -5.06
CA LEU A 282 22.42 8.60 -3.87
C LEU A 282 23.77 8.97 -3.24
N ASN A 283 24.02 10.26 -3.02
CA ASN A 283 25.22 10.79 -2.38
C ASN A 283 24.83 11.81 -1.29
N GLY A 284 24.54 11.30 -0.09
CA GLY A 284 24.04 12.11 1.04
C GLY A 284 22.54 12.42 0.99
N TYR A 285 21.89 12.30 -0.18
CA TYR A 285 20.44 12.32 -0.31
C TYR A 285 19.80 11.06 0.30
N ARG A 286 18.59 11.19 0.85
CA ARG A 286 17.80 10.12 1.49
C ARG A 286 16.53 9.90 0.69
N ASP A 287 16.34 8.71 0.15
CA ASP A 287 15.10 8.35 -0.54
C ASP A 287 14.11 7.80 0.49
N LEU A 288 13.35 8.69 1.13
CA LEU A 288 12.46 8.30 2.21
C LEU A 288 11.34 7.34 1.75
N VAL A 289 10.89 7.47 0.51
CA VAL A 289 9.85 6.59 -0.08
C VAL A 289 10.43 5.19 -0.31
N GLY A 290 11.55 5.10 -1.01
CA GLY A 290 12.23 3.83 -1.29
C GLY A 290 12.73 3.11 -0.03
N GLU A 291 13.37 3.86 0.89
CA GLU A 291 13.85 3.33 2.17
C GLU A 291 12.71 2.78 3.05
N SER A 292 11.54 3.41 3.03
CA SER A 292 10.38 2.92 3.81
C SER A 292 9.85 1.59 3.28
N VAL A 293 9.81 1.40 1.95
CA VAL A 293 9.40 0.13 1.33
C VAL A 293 10.43 -0.98 1.54
N ASP A 294 11.72 -0.67 1.37
CA ASP A 294 12.79 -1.63 1.63
C ASP A 294 12.83 -2.03 3.12
N TRP A 295 12.55 -1.11 4.04
CA TRP A 295 12.42 -1.40 5.46
C TRP A 295 11.20 -2.28 5.79
N ALA A 296 10.04 -2.00 5.19
CA ALA A 296 8.83 -2.82 5.39
C ALA A 296 9.05 -4.27 4.93
N ALA A 297 9.70 -4.47 3.79
CA ALA A 297 10.09 -5.79 3.31
C ALA A 297 11.08 -6.51 4.25
N GLN A 298 12.00 -5.77 4.89
CA GLN A 298 12.88 -6.32 5.93
C GLN A 298 12.14 -6.74 7.20
N GLN A 299 10.96 -6.16 7.50
CA GLN A 299 10.07 -6.64 8.56
C GLN A 299 9.26 -7.89 8.16
N GLY A 300 9.48 -8.45 6.95
CA GLY A 300 8.77 -9.61 6.43
C GLY A 300 7.42 -9.29 5.78
N ILE A 301 7.09 -8.01 5.61
CA ILE A 301 5.81 -7.56 5.03
C ILE A 301 5.87 -7.64 3.50
N LEU A 302 4.86 -8.23 2.87
CA LEU A 302 4.73 -8.20 1.41
C LEU A 302 4.24 -6.83 0.96
N TRP A 303 5.08 -6.10 0.22
CA TRP A 303 4.70 -4.84 -0.40
C TRP A 303 4.10 -5.06 -1.79
N VAL A 304 2.85 -4.65 -2.00
CA VAL A 304 2.14 -4.71 -3.28
C VAL A 304 1.90 -3.29 -3.77
N ASN A 305 2.33 -2.98 -5.00
CA ASN A 305 2.24 -1.64 -5.57
C ASN A 305 1.58 -1.65 -6.96
N SER A 306 0.73 -0.66 -7.24
CA SER A 306 0.35 -0.36 -8.63
C SER A 306 1.58 0.04 -9.44
N ALA A 307 1.77 -0.50 -10.64
CA ALA A 307 2.96 -0.21 -11.46
C ALA A 307 3.02 1.25 -11.98
N GLY A 308 1.87 1.93 -12.04
CA GLY A 308 1.70 3.26 -12.61
C GLY A 308 0.86 3.24 -13.89
N ASN A 309 0.28 4.39 -14.22
CA ASN A 309 -0.60 4.56 -15.39
C ASN A 309 0.07 5.45 -16.47
N ASN A 310 1.40 5.41 -16.56
CA ASN A 310 2.20 6.43 -17.23
C ASN A 310 2.74 6.01 -18.62
N ALA A 311 2.37 4.85 -19.16
CA ALA A 311 2.95 4.35 -20.41
C ALA A 311 2.76 5.27 -21.63
N ARG A 312 1.74 6.15 -21.60
CA ARG A 312 1.46 7.19 -22.61
C ARG A 312 1.79 8.61 -22.15
N SER A 313 2.35 8.76 -20.95
CA SER A 313 2.68 10.04 -20.33
C SER A 313 4.14 10.12 -19.87
N HIS A 314 4.94 9.13 -20.27
CA HIS A 314 6.35 9.01 -19.99
C HIS A 314 7.17 9.09 -21.29
N TRP A 315 8.37 9.66 -21.21
CA TRP A 315 9.40 9.59 -22.25
C TRP A 315 10.76 9.41 -21.58
N MET A 316 11.64 8.63 -22.21
CA MET A 316 13.01 8.42 -21.74
C MET A 316 13.96 8.32 -22.93
N GLY A 317 15.14 8.91 -22.79
CA GLY A 317 16.17 8.91 -23.81
C GLY A 317 17.45 9.62 -23.37
N THR A 318 18.54 9.44 -24.11
CA THR A 318 19.74 10.27 -23.94
C THR A 318 19.51 11.63 -24.59
N PHE A 319 19.92 12.71 -23.92
CA PHE A 319 19.86 14.05 -24.49
C PHE A 319 20.60 14.11 -25.83
N SER A 320 19.89 14.57 -26.87
CA SER A 320 20.39 14.76 -28.23
C SER A 320 19.99 16.15 -28.69
N ASP A 321 20.87 16.78 -29.45
CA ASP A 321 20.83 18.18 -29.87
C ASP A 321 21.65 18.24 -31.16
N ALA A 322 20.98 18.05 -32.30
CA ALA A 322 21.63 17.78 -33.59
C ALA A 322 22.03 19.06 -34.35
N ASP A 323 21.38 20.19 -34.06
CA ASP A 323 21.69 21.50 -34.62
C ASP A 323 22.49 22.43 -33.68
N ALA A 324 22.78 21.96 -32.45
CA ALA A 324 23.59 22.61 -31.43
C ALA A 324 22.98 23.90 -30.86
N ASP A 325 21.64 23.99 -30.81
CA ASP A 325 20.91 25.14 -30.26
C ASP A 325 20.70 25.05 -28.72
N GLY A 326 20.96 23.87 -28.14
CA GLY A 326 20.91 23.59 -26.71
C GLY A 326 19.59 22.99 -26.21
N TRP A 327 18.60 22.76 -27.08
CA TRP A 327 17.36 22.08 -26.74
C TRP A 327 17.43 20.57 -27.02
N LEU A 328 16.54 19.82 -26.38
CA LEU A 328 16.39 18.37 -26.59
C LEU A 328 15.60 18.07 -27.86
N ASP A 329 16.20 17.40 -28.84
CA ASP A 329 15.50 16.73 -29.94
C ASP A 329 14.70 15.51 -29.42
N PHE A 330 13.38 15.63 -29.29
CA PHE A 330 12.50 14.46 -29.06
C PHE A 330 12.38 13.57 -30.31
N GLN A 331 12.45 14.21 -31.47
CA GLN A 331 12.68 13.64 -32.80
C GLN A 331 13.62 14.61 -33.57
N PRO A 332 14.30 14.18 -34.65
CA PRO A 332 15.23 15.06 -35.37
C PRO A 332 14.58 16.37 -35.84
N GLY A 333 15.02 17.51 -35.28
CA GLY A 333 14.48 18.83 -35.58
C GLY A 333 13.16 19.16 -34.88
N THR A 334 12.79 18.43 -33.83
CA THR A 334 11.56 18.65 -33.04
C THR A 334 11.89 18.71 -31.55
N TYR A 335 12.04 19.94 -31.04
CA TYR A 335 12.41 20.24 -29.66
C TYR A 335 11.22 20.45 -28.70
N ILE A 336 9.99 20.34 -29.21
CA ILE A 336 8.74 20.43 -28.42
C ILE A 336 8.05 19.07 -28.42
N ASN A 337 7.67 18.59 -27.24
CA ASN A 337 6.78 17.44 -27.06
C ASN A 337 5.42 17.96 -26.58
N ALA A 338 4.39 17.88 -27.43
CA ALA A 338 3.05 18.26 -27.03
C ALA A 338 2.46 17.23 -26.06
N ALA A 339 1.69 17.68 -25.08
CA ALA A 339 0.99 16.85 -24.12
C ALA A 339 -0.50 17.17 -24.13
N TYR A 340 -1.33 16.20 -24.50
CA TYR A 340 -2.78 16.32 -24.50
C TYR A 340 -3.35 16.14 -23.09
N LEU A 341 -4.19 17.08 -22.66
CA LEU A 341 -4.83 17.12 -21.35
C LEU A 341 -6.32 16.73 -21.48
N PRO A 342 -6.70 15.47 -21.23
CA PRO A 342 -8.07 15.02 -21.46
C PRO A 342 -9.09 15.64 -20.49
N GLY A 343 -10.20 16.14 -21.03
CA GLY A 343 -11.47 16.26 -20.30
C GLY A 343 -11.73 17.53 -19.49
N GLY A 344 -10.82 18.50 -19.50
CA GLY A 344 -10.97 19.76 -18.77
C GLY A 344 -10.42 19.67 -17.35
N VAL A 345 -9.16 20.11 -17.22
CA VAL A 345 -8.52 20.57 -15.98
C VAL A 345 -8.56 19.62 -14.76
N GLY A 346 -7.76 18.57 -14.82
CA GLY A 346 -7.04 18.08 -13.65
C GLY A 346 -5.74 18.86 -13.45
N CYS A 347 -5.15 18.80 -12.24
CA CYS A 347 -3.82 19.36 -12.00
C CYS A 347 -2.77 18.62 -12.84
N VAL A 348 -1.71 19.32 -13.23
CA VAL A 348 -0.69 18.77 -14.13
C VAL A 348 0.67 18.90 -13.49
N ALA A 349 1.31 17.77 -13.20
CA ALA A 349 2.69 17.75 -12.73
C ALA A 349 3.59 17.19 -13.84
N VAL A 350 4.62 17.95 -14.24
CA VAL A 350 5.65 17.50 -15.17
C VAL A 350 6.95 17.33 -14.39
N THR A 351 7.53 16.14 -14.43
CA THR A 351 8.77 15.82 -13.74
C THR A 351 9.83 15.37 -14.72
N LEU A 352 11.00 15.98 -14.65
CA LEU A 352 12.20 15.63 -15.40
C LEU A 352 13.29 15.22 -14.41
N PHE A 353 13.93 14.07 -14.63
CA PHE A 353 15.13 13.66 -13.89
C PHE A 353 16.19 13.09 -14.83
N TRP A 354 17.43 12.98 -14.34
CA TRP A 354 18.55 12.45 -15.15
C TRP A 354 19.57 11.63 -14.36
N ASP A 355 20.46 10.92 -15.06
CA ASP A 355 21.37 9.90 -14.49
C ASP A 355 22.53 10.44 -13.64
N ASP A 356 22.52 11.71 -13.21
CA ASP A 356 23.51 12.28 -12.27
C ASP A 356 23.30 11.81 -10.82
N PRO A 357 24.22 12.10 -9.88
CA PRO A 357 24.04 11.80 -8.46
C PRO A 357 22.98 12.69 -7.80
N TRP A 358 22.10 12.08 -7.00
CA TRP A 358 21.22 12.79 -6.09
C TRP A 358 22.04 13.26 -4.88
N GLY A 359 22.35 14.56 -4.86
CA GLY A 359 23.34 15.18 -3.98
C GLY A 359 24.69 15.29 -4.68
N GLY A 360 24.89 16.35 -5.47
CA GLY A 360 26.08 16.54 -6.30
C GLY A 360 25.83 16.44 -7.81
N SER A 361 24.60 16.66 -8.28
CA SER A 361 24.32 16.82 -9.71
C SER A 361 25.12 18.01 -10.27
N CYS A 362 25.78 17.78 -11.42
CA CYS A 362 26.68 18.72 -12.08
C CYS A 362 26.22 19.11 -13.49
N ASN A 363 25.24 18.39 -14.03
CA ASN A 363 24.64 18.66 -15.32
C ASN A 363 23.30 19.32 -15.05
N ASP A 364 23.12 20.47 -15.67
CA ASP A 364 22.11 21.48 -15.35
C ASP A 364 21.14 21.54 -16.54
N TYR A 365 19.89 21.21 -16.28
CA TYR A 365 18.84 21.03 -17.29
C TYR A 365 17.58 21.78 -16.87
N ASP A 366 17.11 22.67 -17.73
CA ASP A 366 15.90 23.47 -17.51
C ASP A 366 14.68 22.79 -18.16
N LEU A 367 13.59 22.69 -17.40
CA LEU A 367 12.29 22.20 -17.88
C LEU A 367 11.35 23.37 -18.17
N TYR A 368 10.87 23.46 -19.41
CA TYR A 368 9.91 24.46 -19.87
C TYR A 368 8.58 23.80 -20.22
N ALA A 369 7.48 24.43 -19.81
CA ALA A 369 6.15 24.09 -20.28
C ALA A 369 5.38 25.35 -20.67
N ALA A 370 4.72 25.33 -21.83
CA ALA A 370 3.92 26.44 -22.32
C ALA A 370 2.49 26.01 -22.70
N TYR A 371 1.53 26.90 -22.57
CA TYR A 371 0.15 26.70 -23.07
C TYR A 371 -0.43 28.02 -23.56
N PHE A 372 -1.50 27.96 -24.34
CA PHE A 372 -2.29 29.14 -24.71
C PHE A 372 -3.43 29.31 -23.72
N ASP A 373 -3.55 30.47 -23.09
CA ASP A 373 -4.70 30.75 -22.20
C ASP A 373 -6.00 30.97 -23.01
N PRO A 374 -7.17 31.14 -22.37
CA PRO A 374 -8.45 31.27 -23.06
C PRO A 374 -8.57 32.49 -23.99
N PHE A 375 -7.64 33.44 -23.94
CA PHE A 375 -7.57 34.61 -24.83
C PHE A 375 -6.61 34.38 -26.01
N GLY A 376 -5.84 33.28 -25.99
CA GLY A 376 -4.85 32.94 -27.01
C GLY A 376 -3.44 33.47 -26.72
N GLU A 377 -3.20 34.01 -25.52
CA GLU A 377 -1.86 34.46 -25.11
C GLU A 377 -1.02 33.29 -24.60
N ILE A 378 0.29 33.34 -24.86
CA ILE A 378 1.22 32.27 -24.46
C ILE A 378 1.59 32.46 -22.98
N GLN A 379 1.25 31.46 -22.18
CA GLN A 379 1.70 31.33 -20.80
C GLN A 379 2.90 30.37 -20.77
N LEU A 380 4.00 30.80 -20.16
CA LEU A 380 5.23 30.01 -20.01
C LEU A 380 5.51 29.77 -18.52
N VAL A 381 5.77 28.51 -18.17
CA VAL A 381 6.17 28.09 -16.82
C VAL A 381 7.48 27.31 -16.92
N THR A 382 8.40 27.56 -15.98
CA THR A 382 9.77 27.03 -16.03
C THR A 382 10.23 26.52 -14.68
N SER A 383 10.88 25.36 -14.67
CA SER A 383 11.66 24.85 -13.55
C SER A 383 13.13 24.85 -14.01
N ASN A 384 13.96 25.60 -13.30
CA ASN A 384 15.35 25.92 -13.66
C ASN A 384 16.23 26.02 -12.41
N ALA A 385 16.14 25.03 -11.53
CA ALA A 385 16.93 25.02 -10.30
C ALA A 385 18.40 24.69 -10.62
N PRO A 386 19.40 25.49 -10.21
CA PRO A 386 20.76 25.29 -10.68
C PRO A 386 21.45 24.04 -10.10
N GLN A 387 21.87 23.10 -10.95
CA GLN A 387 22.69 21.94 -10.58
C GLN A 387 24.20 22.24 -10.72
N ASN A 388 24.77 22.75 -9.62
CA ASN A 388 26.12 23.34 -9.56
C ASN A 388 27.17 22.46 -8.85
N CYS A 389 27.01 21.13 -8.88
CA CYS A 389 27.82 20.14 -8.15
C CYS A 389 27.77 20.24 -6.62
N SER A 390 26.90 21.08 -6.03
CA SER A 390 26.76 21.14 -4.56
C SER A 390 26.12 19.88 -3.98
N ALA A 391 26.37 19.58 -2.70
CA ALA A 391 25.72 18.47 -2.00
C ALA A 391 24.17 18.60 -1.95
N SER A 392 23.63 19.79 -2.19
CA SER A 392 22.18 20.06 -2.32
C SER A 392 21.64 19.91 -3.75
N SER A 393 22.49 19.85 -4.78
CA SER A 393 22.06 19.72 -6.16
C SER A 393 21.61 18.30 -6.47
N ILE A 394 20.34 18.12 -6.82
CA ILE A 394 19.73 16.85 -7.26
C ILE A 394 19.38 16.94 -8.75
N PRO A 395 19.36 15.82 -9.50
CA PRO A 395 19.10 15.80 -10.94
C PRO A 395 17.59 15.73 -11.21
N LEU A 396 16.87 16.78 -10.82
CA LEU A 396 15.41 16.82 -10.80
C LEU A 396 14.90 18.25 -11.06
N GLU A 397 13.99 18.38 -12.02
CA GLU A 397 13.13 19.55 -12.22
C GLU A 397 11.65 19.13 -12.11
N VAL A 398 10.82 19.96 -11.47
CA VAL A 398 9.39 19.69 -11.27
C VAL A 398 8.57 20.94 -11.55
N LEU A 399 7.67 20.84 -12.51
CA LEU A 399 6.60 21.82 -12.74
C LEU A 399 5.30 21.28 -12.17
N ASP A 400 4.84 21.85 -11.06
CA ASP A 400 3.52 21.57 -10.48
C ASP A 400 2.53 22.68 -10.87
N LEU A 401 1.68 22.38 -11.85
CA LEU A 401 0.55 23.20 -12.26
C LEU A 401 -0.67 22.77 -11.44
N SER A 402 -0.64 23.17 -10.18
CA SER A 402 -1.61 22.86 -9.12
C SER A 402 -2.95 23.59 -9.25
N GLU A 403 -3.07 24.50 -10.22
CA GLU A 403 -4.33 25.06 -10.67
C GLU A 403 -4.70 24.49 -12.05
N PRO A 404 -5.99 24.19 -12.32
CA PRO A 404 -6.60 24.03 -13.64
C PRO A 404 -5.93 24.78 -14.79
N VAL A 405 -5.03 24.11 -15.53
CA VAL A 405 -4.34 24.69 -16.71
C VAL A 405 -5.40 25.10 -17.76
N PRO A 406 -5.67 26.40 -17.96
CA PRO A 406 -6.80 26.85 -18.76
C PRO A 406 -6.43 26.87 -20.26
N SER A 407 -5.90 25.75 -20.75
CA SER A 407 -5.36 25.64 -22.10
C SER A 407 -6.48 25.68 -23.16
N LEU A 408 -6.45 26.70 -24.02
CA LEU A 408 -7.41 26.95 -25.10
C LEU A 408 -7.64 25.73 -26.01
N ASN A 409 -6.63 24.90 -26.19
CA ASN A 409 -6.63 23.71 -27.04
C ASN A 409 -6.38 22.41 -26.26
N ASN A 410 -6.49 22.42 -24.93
CA ASN A 410 -6.19 21.29 -24.04
C ASN A 410 -4.79 20.68 -24.28
N THR A 411 -3.81 21.50 -24.67
CA THR A 411 -2.42 21.09 -24.91
C THR A 411 -1.46 21.85 -24.00
N LEU A 412 -0.45 21.14 -23.49
CA LEU A 412 0.75 21.69 -22.88
C LEU A 412 1.96 21.37 -23.78
N TYR A 413 2.83 22.33 -24.04
CA TYR A 413 4.01 22.17 -24.90
C TYR A 413 5.25 22.09 -24.01
N ILE A 414 5.89 20.92 -23.95
CA ILE A 414 7.05 20.67 -23.09
C ILE A 414 8.34 20.77 -23.92
N ALA A 415 9.34 21.48 -23.40
CA ALA A 415 10.68 21.54 -23.97
C ALA A 415 11.72 21.44 -22.85
N ILE A 416 12.88 20.85 -23.17
CA ILE A 416 13.97 20.64 -22.22
C ILE A 416 15.23 21.28 -22.81
N LYS A 417 15.94 22.07 -22.00
CA LYS A 417 17.17 22.74 -22.40
C LYS A 417 18.32 22.31 -21.51
N LYS A 418 19.52 22.17 -22.06
CA LYS A 418 20.75 21.99 -21.27
C LYS A 418 21.45 23.33 -21.04
N SER A 419 22.18 23.45 -19.94
CA SER A 419 23.15 24.53 -19.79
C SER A 419 24.36 24.32 -20.72
N PRO A 420 25.11 25.38 -21.10
CA PRO A 420 26.26 25.25 -22.00
C PRO A 420 27.39 24.34 -21.50
N THR A 421 27.44 24.06 -20.19
CA THR A 421 28.44 23.18 -19.56
C THR A 421 27.95 21.75 -19.34
N ALA A 422 26.64 21.53 -19.39
CA ALA A 422 26.04 20.21 -19.18
C ALA A 422 26.42 19.24 -20.31
N GLN A 423 26.81 18.03 -19.91
CA GLN A 423 27.06 16.89 -20.78
C GLN A 423 25.76 16.15 -21.07
N PRO A 424 25.62 15.47 -22.22
CA PRO A 424 24.48 14.60 -22.51
C PRO A 424 24.27 13.54 -21.42
N ARG A 425 23.03 13.43 -20.95
CA ARG A 425 22.58 12.49 -19.90
C ARG A 425 21.39 11.68 -20.37
N ARG A 426 21.15 10.52 -19.75
CA ARG A 426 19.88 9.79 -19.85
C ARG A 426 18.87 10.55 -19.00
N LEU A 427 17.79 10.98 -19.64
CA LEU A 427 16.69 11.72 -19.04
C LEU A 427 15.47 10.81 -18.92
N GLY A 428 14.67 11.00 -17.86
CA GLY A 428 13.31 10.50 -17.72
C GLY A 428 12.36 11.67 -17.53
N LEU A 429 11.30 11.72 -18.34
CA LEU A 429 10.25 12.74 -18.33
C LEU A 429 8.91 12.05 -18.07
N THR A 430 8.15 12.51 -17.08
CA THR A 430 6.78 12.05 -16.82
C THR A 430 5.83 13.23 -16.70
N ILE A 431 4.66 13.15 -17.32
CA ILE A 431 3.53 14.05 -17.05
C ILE A 431 2.40 13.29 -16.34
N TRP A 432 1.93 13.83 -15.23
CA TRP A 432 0.68 13.43 -14.57
C TRP A 432 -0.46 14.31 -15.08
N GLY A 433 -1.66 13.74 -15.26
CA GLY A 433 -2.82 14.45 -15.81
C GLY A 433 -2.84 14.64 -17.34
N GLY A 434 -1.82 14.18 -18.07
CA GLY A 434 -1.71 14.34 -19.53
C GLY A 434 -1.18 13.12 -20.28
N ARG A 435 -1.05 13.22 -21.61
CA ARG A 435 -0.48 12.20 -22.50
C ARG A 435 0.47 12.85 -23.50
N LEU A 436 1.70 12.36 -23.59
CA LEU A 436 2.72 12.92 -24.51
C LEU A 436 2.45 12.48 -25.96
N GLU A 437 2.80 13.34 -26.91
CA GLU A 437 2.86 13.05 -28.35
C GLU A 437 4.02 12.08 -28.62
N PHE A 438 5.22 12.42 -28.13
CA PHE A 438 6.39 11.56 -28.16
C PHE A 438 6.52 10.86 -26.81
N PHE A 439 5.83 9.73 -26.64
CA PHE A 439 5.94 8.87 -25.46
C PHE A 439 6.84 7.64 -25.69
N ARG A 440 7.36 7.09 -24.59
CA ARG A 440 8.06 5.80 -24.51
C ARG A 440 7.47 5.01 -23.34
N PRO A 441 6.74 3.90 -23.58
CA PRO A 441 6.21 3.07 -22.51
C PRO A 441 7.31 2.47 -21.62
N GLU A 442 8.47 2.18 -22.20
CA GLU A 442 9.58 1.51 -21.53
C GLU A 442 10.16 2.39 -20.43
N GLY A 443 10.22 1.87 -19.20
CA GLY A 443 10.72 2.58 -18.03
C GLY A 443 9.71 3.48 -17.31
N SER A 444 8.43 3.46 -17.69
CA SER A 444 7.41 4.38 -17.15
C SER A 444 6.90 4.04 -15.73
N LEU A 445 7.57 3.15 -15.01
CA LEU A 445 7.26 2.88 -13.60
C LEU A 445 7.57 4.10 -12.73
N VAL A 446 6.85 4.23 -11.62
CA VAL A 446 7.06 5.28 -10.63
C VAL A 446 7.44 4.67 -9.28
N ALA A 447 8.18 5.42 -8.48
CA ALA A 447 8.54 4.99 -7.13
C ALA A 447 7.28 4.82 -6.26
N PRO A 448 7.20 3.81 -5.37
CA PRO A 448 8.20 2.77 -5.13
C PRO A 448 7.95 1.46 -5.92
N ALA A 449 7.05 1.44 -6.91
CA ALA A 449 6.73 0.22 -7.66
C ALA A 449 7.96 -0.37 -8.39
N ASP A 450 8.86 0.50 -8.82
CA ASP A 450 10.12 0.14 -9.44
C ASP A 450 11.13 -0.54 -8.49
N ARG A 451 10.94 -0.49 -7.16
CA ARG A 451 11.82 -1.15 -6.16
C ARG A 451 11.87 -2.67 -6.33
N ALA A 452 12.99 -3.29 -5.94
CA ALA A 452 13.15 -4.75 -6.02
C ALA A 452 12.28 -5.50 -5.00
N THR A 453 12.08 -4.89 -3.82
CA THR A 453 11.27 -5.34 -2.69
C THR A 453 9.77 -5.21 -2.93
N ALA A 454 9.34 -4.20 -3.69
CA ALA A 454 7.95 -4.05 -4.13
C ALA A 454 7.58 -5.12 -5.17
N LEU A 455 6.38 -5.71 -5.02
CA LEU A 455 5.68 -6.47 -6.05
C LEU A 455 4.87 -5.47 -6.90
N ALA A 456 5.34 -5.18 -8.10
CA ALA A 456 4.68 -4.23 -9.01
C ALA A 456 3.59 -4.91 -9.83
N VAL A 457 2.43 -4.28 -9.92
CA VAL A 457 1.24 -4.85 -10.55
C VAL A 457 0.79 -3.98 -11.72
N GLY A 458 0.91 -4.50 -12.95
CA GLY A 458 0.36 -3.89 -14.16
C GLY A 458 -1.13 -4.25 -14.36
N ALA A 459 -1.77 -3.64 -15.37
CA ALA A 459 -3.22 -3.74 -15.59
C ALA A 459 -3.58 -4.47 -16.89
N VAL A 460 -4.57 -5.37 -16.79
CA VAL A 460 -5.30 -5.95 -17.92
C VAL A 460 -6.79 -5.82 -17.68
N ARG A 461 -7.55 -5.42 -18.71
CA ARG A 461 -8.99 -5.21 -18.55
C ARG A 461 -9.71 -6.51 -18.23
N VAL A 462 -10.60 -6.50 -17.24
CA VAL A 462 -11.39 -7.70 -16.85
C VAL A 462 -12.22 -8.28 -18.02
N THR A 463 -12.65 -7.43 -18.96
CA THR A 463 -13.37 -7.82 -20.18
C THR A 463 -12.47 -8.22 -21.37
N ASN A 464 -11.17 -7.96 -21.31
CA ASN A 464 -10.18 -8.41 -22.31
C ASN A 464 -8.84 -8.78 -21.65
N PRO A 465 -8.80 -9.84 -20.83
CA PRO A 465 -7.73 -10.07 -19.85
C PRO A 465 -6.50 -10.78 -20.45
N ILE A 466 -6.23 -10.49 -21.73
CA ILE A 466 -5.08 -10.95 -22.51
C ILE A 466 -4.34 -9.78 -23.19
N GLN A 467 -4.86 -8.56 -23.09
CA GLN A 467 -4.22 -7.34 -23.60
C GLN A 467 -3.84 -6.44 -22.42
N LEU A 468 -2.59 -5.98 -22.40
CA LEU A 468 -2.13 -4.96 -21.48
C LEU A 468 -2.92 -3.67 -21.72
N GLU A 469 -3.41 -3.04 -20.65
CA GLU A 469 -4.00 -1.71 -20.76
C GLU A 469 -2.94 -0.72 -21.25
N PRO A 470 -3.25 0.17 -22.21
CA PRO A 470 -2.22 0.94 -22.91
C PRO A 470 -1.71 2.14 -22.10
N PHE A 471 -2.19 2.32 -20.87
CA PHE A 471 -1.61 3.21 -19.86
C PHE A 471 -0.72 2.46 -18.86
N SER A 472 -0.85 1.12 -18.73
CA SER A 472 -0.15 0.34 -17.71
C SER A 472 1.35 0.47 -17.88
N SER A 473 2.01 0.98 -16.84
CA SER A 473 3.44 1.25 -16.89
C SER A 473 4.29 0.00 -17.13
N GLN A 474 5.37 0.17 -17.90
CA GLN A 474 6.22 -0.93 -18.37
C GLN A 474 7.66 -0.73 -17.91
N GLY A 475 8.36 -1.86 -17.75
CA GLY A 475 9.79 -1.89 -17.44
C GLY A 475 10.68 -1.64 -18.67
N PRO A 476 12.00 -1.88 -18.53
CA PRO A 476 12.65 -2.23 -17.27
C PRO A 476 12.63 -1.05 -16.28
N SER A 477 12.89 -1.30 -14.99
CA SER A 477 13.19 -0.21 -14.06
C SER A 477 14.41 0.60 -14.52
N TRP A 478 14.65 1.77 -13.89
CA TRP A 478 15.76 2.64 -14.26
C TRP A 478 17.14 1.93 -14.26
N ASP A 479 17.36 1.04 -13.29
CA ASP A 479 18.52 0.16 -13.13
C ASP A 479 18.46 -1.17 -13.89
N GLY A 480 17.44 -1.37 -14.75
CA GLY A 480 17.40 -2.47 -15.73
C GLY A 480 16.68 -3.75 -15.29
N ARG A 481 15.95 -3.76 -14.16
CA ARG A 481 15.24 -4.96 -13.69
C ARG A 481 13.89 -5.14 -14.40
N LEU A 482 13.49 -6.40 -14.58
CA LEU A 482 12.19 -6.75 -15.15
C LEU A 482 11.04 -6.30 -14.24
N LYS A 483 10.14 -5.50 -14.80
CA LYS A 483 8.97 -4.91 -14.13
C LYS A 483 7.85 -4.68 -15.19
N PRO A 484 6.54 -4.74 -14.85
CA PRO A 484 5.98 -5.12 -13.56
C PRO A 484 6.31 -6.58 -13.19
N ASP A 485 5.96 -6.99 -11.98
CA ASP A 485 6.22 -8.37 -11.54
C ASP A 485 5.17 -9.35 -12.06
N LEU A 486 3.92 -8.90 -12.18
CA LEU A 486 2.79 -9.56 -12.82
C LEU A 486 1.71 -8.52 -13.18
N VAL A 487 0.64 -8.92 -13.86
CA VAL A 487 -0.53 -8.07 -14.11
C VAL A 487 -1.80 -8.63 -13.46
N ALA A 488 -2.76 -7.76 -13.14
CA ALA A 488 -4.04 -8.15 -12.54
C ALA A 488 -5.21 -7.34 -13.12
N PRO A 489 -6.47 -7.72 -12.83
CA PRO A 489 -7.64 -7.13 -13.48
C PRO A 489 -7.85 -5.64 -13.14
N ASP A 490 -8.31 -4.87 -14.11
CA ASP A 490 -8.91 -3.54 -13.92
C ASP A 490 -10.19 -3.38 -14.76
N GLY A 491 -10.82 -2.20 -14.71
CA GLY A 491 -12.13 -1.95 -15.34
C GLY A 491 -13.25 -2.68 -14.62
N VAL A 492 -13.13 -2.80 -13.30
CA VAL A 492 -14.02 -3.59 -12.43
C VAL A 492 -15.09 -2.73 -11.78
N SER A 493 -16.14 -3.37 -11.29
CA SER A 493 -17.22 -2.75 -10.54
C SER A 493 -16.86 -2.56 -9.06
N THR A 494 -17.11 -1.36 -8.52
CA THR A 494 -17.18 -1.09 -7.07
C THR A 494 -18.36 -0.14 -6.80
N VAL A 495 -18.79 0.06 -5.55
CA VAL A 495 -19.78 1.10 -5.23
C VAL A 495 -19.21 2.50 -5.46
N THR A 496 -17.93 2.71 -5.14
CA THR A 496 -17.28 4.02 -5.25
C THR A 496 -17.20 4.53 -6.69
N TYR A 497 -16.83 3.68 -7.66
CA TYR A 497 -16.68 4.08 -9.07
C TYR A 497 -17.83 3.60 -9.98
N GLY A 498 -18.71 2.75 -9.48
CA GLY A 498 -19.81 2.17 -10.24
C GLY A 498 -19.41 0.98 -11.12
N VAL A 499 -20.37 0.51 -11.93
CA VAL A 499 -20.24 -0.71 -12.74
C VAL A 499 -19.19 -0.55 -13.82
N HIS A 500 -18.18 -1.43 -13.83
CA HIS A 500 -16.97 -1.34 -14.67
C HIS A 500 -16.30 0.05 -14.64
N GLY A 501 -16.38 0.76 -13.51
CA GLY A 501 -15.93 2.14 -13.38
C GLY A 501 -14.47 2.30 -12.95
N PHE A 502 -13.89 1.32 -12.24
CA PHE A 502 -12.55 1.48 -11.65
C PHE A 502 -11.46 0.91 -12.58
N TYR A 503 -10.84 1.80 -13.37
CA TYR A 503 -9.71 1.51 -14.24
C TYR A 503 -8.38 1.94 -13.60
N GLY A 504 -7.28 1.31 -14.04
CA GLY A 504 -5.93 1.66 -13.62
C GLY A 504 -5.21 0.50 -12.91
N THR A 505 -3.88 0.57 -12.89
CA THR A 505 -3.04 -0.33 -12.08
C THR A 505 -3.37 -0.27 -10.58
N SER A 506 -4.01 0.82 -10.14
CA SER A 506 -4.60 1.03 -8.81
C SER A 506 -5.76 0.11 -8.47
N ALA A 507 -6.51 -0.39 -9.47
CA ALA A 507 -7.50 -1.46 -9.31
C ALA A 507 -6.85 -2.85 -9.42
N SER A 508 -5.75 -2.97 -10.15
CA SER A 508 -5.02 -4.23 -10.31
C SER A 508 -4.27 -4.65 -9.03
N ALA A 509 -3.54 -3.74 -8.39
CA ALA A 509 -2.78 -4.00 -7.16
C ALA A 509 -3.60 -4.64 -6.01
N PRO A 510 -4.80 -4.14 -5.65
CA PRO A 510 -5.58 -4.71 -4.54
C PRO A 510 -6.07 -6.14 -4.80
N HIS A 511 -6.28 -6.56 -6.05
CA HIS A 511 -6.55 -7.97 -6.36
C HIS A 511 -5.38 -8.87 -5.93
N VAL A 512 -4.15 -8.40 -6.13
CA VAL A 512 -2.93 -9.13 -5.74
C VAL A 512 -2.72 -9.10 -4.22
N ALA A 513 -3.02 -7.99 -3.56
CA ALA A 513 -2.97 -7.89 -2.10
C ALA A 513 -4.00 -8.81 -1.42
N GLY A 514 -5.23 -8.88 -1.93
CA GLY A 514 -6.24 -9.83 -1.46
C GLY A 514 -5.85 -11.28 -1.75
N ALA A 515 -5.34 -11.57 -2.96
CA ALA A 515 -4.85 -12.91 -3.32
C ALA A 515 -3.71 -13.37 -2.41
N ALA A 516 -2.76 -12.48 -2.07
CA ALA A 516 -1.71 -12.77 -1.10
C ALA A 516 -2.26 -13.14 0.28
N ALA A 517 -3.36 -12.54 0.73
CA ALA A 517 -4.01 -12.91 1.98
C ALA A 517 -4.72 -14.28 1.93
N LEU A 518 -5.24 -14.69 0.76
CA LEU A 518 -5.74 -16.06 0.58
C LEU A 518 -4.59 -17.08 0.69
N VAL A 519 -3.44 -16.78 0.08
CA VAL A 519 -2.23 -17.62 0.16
C VAL A 519 -1.67 -17.67 1.59
N LEU A 520 -1.61 -16.53 2.30
CA LEU A 520 -1.16 -16.48 3.70
C LEU A 520 -2.10 -17.20 4.67
N GLN A 521 -3.42 -17.24 4.41
CA GLN A 521 -4.31 -18.10 5.21
C GLN A 521 -4.01 -19.59 4.96
N ALA A 522 -3.70 -19.97 3.72
CA ALA A 522 -3.35 -21.35 3.38
C ALA A 522 -1.97 -21.77 3.87
N HIS A 523 -1.04 -20.82 4.00
CA HIS A 523 0.33 -21.05 4.44
C HIS A 523 0.80 -19.95 5.43
N PRO A 524 0.36 -20.00 6.70
CA PRO A 524 0.61 -18.93 7.67
C PRO A 524 2.09 -18.66 7.96
N ASP A 525 2.93 -19.68 7.84
CA ASP A 525 4.38 -19.62 8.09
C ASP A 525 5.20 -19.15 6.86
N TRP A 526 4.55 -18.84 5.73
CA TRP A 526 5.28 -18.40 4.54
C TRP A 526 5.74 -16.95 4.63
N THR A 527 6.99 -16.73 4.24
CA THR A 527 7.56 -15.40 4.05
C THR A 527 6.91 -14.67 2.87
N ALA A 528 6.93 -13.33 2.89
CA ALA A 528 6.52 -12.49 1.76
C ALA A 528 7.15 -12.93 0.42
N GLN A 529 8.40 -13.39 0.43
CA GLN A 529 9.10 -13.86 -0.76
C GLN A 529 8.52 -15.18 -1.30
N GLN A 530 8.11 -16.12 -0.44
CA GLN A 530 7.44 -17.35 -0.85
C GLN A 530 6.04 -17.06 -1.42
N VAL A 531 5.29 -16.15 -0.79
CA VAL A 531 3.98 -15.69 -1.31
C VAL A 531 4.13 -15.03 -2.68
N ARG A 532 5.12 -14.15 -2.85
CA ARG A 532 5.46 -13.57 -4.16
C ARG A 532 5.80 -14.63 -5.21
N GLN A 533 6.67 -15.59 -4.89
CA GLN A 533 7.04 -16.68 -5.80
C GLN A 533 5.85 -17.56 -6.17
N PHE A 534 4.91 -17.78 -5.26
CA PHE A 534 3.67 -18.49 -5.54
C PHE A 534 2.77 -17.74 -6.52
N LEU A 535 2.57 -16.43 -6.31
CA LEU A 535 1.72 -15.59 -7.15
C LEU A 535 2.31 -15.41 -8.56
N GLU A 536 3.62 -15.15 -8.66
CA GLU A 536 4.33 -15.10 -9.95
C GLU A 536 4.36 -16.49 -10.63
N GLY A 537 4.61 -17.56 -9.88
CA GLY A 537 4.73 -18.93 -10.40
C GLY A 537 3.41 -19.60 -10.84
N ARG A 538 2.26 -19.02 -10.50
CA ARG A 538 0.92 -19.45 -10.97
C ARG A 538 0.29 -18.50 -11.98
N ALA A 539 0.95 -17.37 -12.29
CA ALA A 539 0.45 -16.44 -13.28
C ALA A 539 0.30 -17.11 -14.67
N ILE A 540 -0.74 -16.74 -15.40
CA ILE A 540 -0.92 -17.14 -16.80
C ILE A 540 0.01 -16.25 -17.64
N ASP A 541 1.06 -16.85 -18.17
CA ASP A 541 2.02 -16.18 -19.07
C ASP A 541 1.31 -15.51 -20.26
N LEU A 542 1.70 -14.27 -20.56
CA LEU A 542 1.08 -13.41 -21.58
C LEU A 542 2.18 -12.56 -22.25
N GLY A 543 2.13 -12.44 -23.57
CA GLY A 543 3.14 -11.70 -24.33
C GLY A 543 4.27 -12.60 -24.82
N PRO A 544 5.53 -12.13 -24.83
CA PRO A 544 6.73 -12.96 -24.87
C PRO A 544 6.69 -14.14 -23.88
N LEU A 545 7.43 -15.22 -24.17
CA LEU A 545 7.49 -16.37 -23.26
C LEU A 545 8.35 -16.06 -22.02
N GLY A 546 7.76 -16.21 -20.84
CA GLY A 546 8.41 -15.97 -19.55
C GLY A 546 8.50 -14.49 -19.18
N LYS A 547 9.01 -14.22 -17.96
CA LYS A 547 8.93 -12.90 -17.33
C LYS A 547 9.47 -11.76 -18.21
N ASP A 548 8.62 -10.78 -18.53
CA ASP A 548 8.95 -9.67 -19.42
C ASP A 548 8.67 -8.27 -18.78
N ASN A 549 8.85 -7.20 -19.59
CA ASN A 549 8.71 -5.81 -19.15
C ASN A 549 7.30 -5.21 -19.32
N SER A 550 6.34 -5.98 -19.84
CA SER A 550 4.97 -5.57 -20.14
C SER A 550 3.98 -6.28 -19.22
N PHE A 551 4.04 -7.61 -19.15
CA PHE A 551 3.15 -8.48 -18.37
C PHE A 551 3.79 -9.01 -17.08
N GLY A 552 5.09 -8.81 -16.87
CA GLY A 552 5.81 -9.47 -15.79
C GLY A 552 5.75 -10.99 -15.96
N ALA A 553 5.45 -11.74 -14.91
CA ALA A 553 5.25 -13.19 -14.97
C ALA A 553 3.93 -13.61 -15.65
N GLY A 554 3.11 -12.66 -16.10
CA GLY A 554 1.81 -12.90 -16.70
C GLY A 554 0.65 -12.39 -15.82
N ARG A 555 -0.59 -12.78 -16.17
CA ARG A 555 -1.79 -12.40 -15.40
C ARG A 555 -1.93 -13.25 -14.15
N LEU A 556 -2.14 -12.61 -13.00
CA LEU A 556 -2.48 -13.26 -11.74
C LEU A 556 -3.56 -14.33 -11.94
N ASN A 557 -3.25 -15.53 -11.48
CA ASN A 557 -4.18 -16.63 -11.31
C ASN A 557 -3.75 -17.41 -10.06
N LEU A 558 -4.67 -17.64 -9.12
CA LEU A 558 -4.41 -18.43 -7.93
C LEU A 558 -4.43 -19.94 -8.25
N GLY A 559 -5.16 -20.36 -9.28
CA GLY A 559 -5.37 -21.76 -9.65
C GLY A 559 -5.99 -22.60 -8.53
N GLU A 560 -5.98 -23.92 -8.70
CA GLU A 560 -6.52 -24.87 -7.71
C GLU A 560 -6.00 -24.60 -6.29
N PRO A 561 -6.88 -24.30 -5.31
CA PRO A 561 -6.47 -24.09 -3.93
C PRO A 561 -5.81 -25.34 -3.35
N PRO A 562 -5.00 -25.21 -2.29
CA PRO A 562 -4.55 -26.36 -1.53
C PRO A 562 -5.76 -27.14 -0.96
N ARG A 563 -5.56 -28.44 -0.71
CA ARG A 563 -6.57 -29.26 -0.05
C ARG A 563 -6.47 -29.00 1.45
N GLN A 564 -7.53 -28.46 2.05
CA GLN A 564 -7.70 -28.58 3.50
C GLN A 564 -7.95 -30.07 3.79
N SER A 565 -7.14 -30.68 4.65
CA SER A 565 -7.22 -32.12 4.94
C SER A 565 -6.83 -32.43 6.38
N PRO A 566 -7.46 -33.45 7.01
CA PRO A 566 -7.02 -33.99 8.30
C PRO A 566 -5.59 -34.58 8.21
N PRO A 567 -4.93 -34.91 9.34
CA PRO A 567 -3.60 -35.51 9.34
C PRO A 567 -3.49 -36.71 8.38
N LEU A 568 -2.39 -36.77 7.64
CA LEU A 568 -2.13 -37.76 6.62
C LEU A 568 -1.34 -38.91 7.23
N SER A 569 -1.76 -40.16 6.95
CA SER A 569 -0.85 -41.31 7.08
C SER A 569 0.00 -41.36 5.82
N LEU A 570 1.32 -41.32 5.97
CA LEU A 570 2.27 -41.50 4.87
C LEU A 570 3.28 -42.59 5.22
N ILE A 571 3.90 -43.20 4.21
CA ILE A 571 4.93 -44.21 4.42
C ILE A 571 6.30 -43.54 4.57
N TRP A 572 7.04 -43.82 5.65
CA TRP A 572 8.37 -43.24 5.83
C TRP A 572 9.34 -43.76 4.77
N GLY A 573 9.83 -42.84 3.93
CA GLY A 573 10.70 -43.13 2.78
C GLY A 573 9.99 -43.07 1.42
N ASP A 574 8.67 -43.11 1.38
CA ASP A 574 7.89 -42.78 0.18
C ASP A 574 7.90 -41.24 0.06
N VAL A 575 8.70 -40.71 -0.87
CA VAL A 575 8.94 -39.26 -0.98
C VAL A 575 8.09 -38.60 -2.06
N ASP A 576 7.22 -39.38 -2.71
CA ASP A 576 6.27 -38.85 -3.68
C ASP A 576 4.80 -39.11 -3.36
N CYS A 577 4.58 -39.90 -2.31
CA CYS A 577 3.30 -40.20 -1.68
C CYS A 577 2.32 -40.91 -2.64
N ASP A 578 2.82 -41.92 -3.34
CA ASP A 578 2.06 -42.85 -4.19
C ASP A 578 1.66 -44.16 -3.48
N ASP A 579 1.93 -44.24 -2.17
CA ASP A 579 1.74 -45.40 -1.28
C ASP A 579 2.68 -46.58 -1.58
N SER A 580 3.78 -46.36 -2.32
CA SER A 580 4.75 -47.40 -2.64
C SER A 580 6.22 -46.96 -2.44
N LEU A 581 6.90 -47.56 -1.47
CA LEU A 581 8.34 -47.34 -1.25
C LEU A 581 9.18 -48.12 -2.26
N THR A 582 9.73 -47.44 -3.27
CA THR A 582 10.41 -48.03 -4.42
C THR A 582 11.77 -47.39 -4.72
N ALA A 583 12.42 -47.83 -5.81
CA ALA A 583 13.62 -47.18 -6.32
C ALA A 583 13.33 -45.81 -6.99
N VAL A 584 12.07 -45.46 -7.25
CA VAL A 584 11.67 -44.15 -7.80
C VAL A 584 11.85 -43.06 -6.74
N ASP A 585 11.55 -43.36 -5.47
CA ASP A 585 11.76 -42.48 -4.33
C ASP A 585 13.22 -42.06 -4.17
N ALA A 586 14.12 -43.05 -4.17
CA ALA A 586 15.56 -42.82 -4.15
C ALA A 586 16.02 -41.94 -5.34
N LEU A 587 15.44 -42.11 -6.52
CA LEU A 587 15.73 -41.27 -7.67
C LEU A 587 15.22 -39.83 -7.47
N LYS A 588 14.04 -39.63 -6.89
CA LYS A 588 13.47 -38.30 -6.59
C LYS A 588 14.26 -37.56 -5.51
N LEU A 589 14.77 -38.27 -4.51
CA LEU A 589 15.75 -37.76 -3.54
C LEU A 589 17.06 -37.36 -4.22
N LEU A 590 17.67 -38.23 -5.02
CA LEU A 590 18.92 -37.90 -5.74
C LEU A 590 18.76 -36.67 -6.64
N ARG A 591 17.61 -36.51 -7.32
CA ARG A 591 17.30 -35.33 -8.14
C ARG A 591 17.22 -34.05 -7.31
N HIS A 592 16.57 -34.10 -6.15
CA HIS A 592 16.51 -32.98 -5.20
C HIS A 592 17.91 -32.58 -4.72
N VAL A 593 18.74 -33.55 -4.33
CA VAL A 593 20.13 -33.33 -3.87
C VAL A 593 21.00 -32.62 -4.93
N VAL A 594 20.76 -32.86 -6.23
CA VAL A 594 21.47 -32.17 -7.33
C VAL A 594 20.71 -30.96 -7.91
N GLY A 595 19.64 -30.49 -7.25
CA GLY A 595 18.90 -29.28 -7.66
C GLY A 595 18.10 -29.41 -8.96
N LEU A 596 17.76 -30.63 -9.39
CA LEU A 596 16.94 -30.86 -10.58
C LEU A 596 15.44 -30.73 -10.27
N PRO A 597 14.60 -30.21 -11.19
CA PRO A 597 13.16 -30.13 -10.99
C PRO A 597 12.56 -31.54 -10.88
N ASN A 598 11.73 -31.76 -9.86
CA ASN A 598 11.01 -33.01 -9.69
C ASN A 598 9.74 -33.05 -10.56
N SER A 599 9.28 -34.26 -10.87
CA SER A 599 7.94 -34.51 -11.45
C SER A 599 6.88 -33.83 -10.59
N PRO A 600 5.74 -33.34 -11.14
CA PRO A 600 4.72 -32.65 -10.34
C PRO A 600 4.38 -33.46 -9.10
N TRP A 601 4.68 -32.86 -7.94
CA TRP A 601 4.41 -33.41 -6.63
C TRP A 601 2.92 -33.72 -6.51
N VAL A 602 2.58 -34.90 -5.97
CA VAL A 602 1.20 -35.14 -5.56
C VAL A 602 0.86 -34.10 -4.49
N PRO A 603 -0.24 -33.32 -4.57
CA PRO A 603 -0.52 -32.20 -3.66
C PRO A 603 -0.70 -32.54 -2.16
N GLN A 604 -0.46 -33.80 -1.78
CA GLN A 604 -0.54 -34.34 -0.43
C GLN A 604 0.85 -34.64 0.19
N CYS A 605 1.93 -34.55 -0.59
CA CYS A 605 3.27 -34.90 -0.12
C CYS A 605 4.03 -33.68 0.41
N PRO A 606 4.70 -33.75 1.58
CA PRO A 606 5.58 -32.69 2.06
C PRO A 606 6.75 -32.43 1.08
N LEU A 607 7.27 -31.21 1.07
CA LEU A 607 8.46 -30.90 0.27
C LEU A 607 9.71 -31.55 0.88
N LEU A 608 10.55 -32.16 0.04
CA LEU A 608 11.86 -32.67 0.48
C LEU A 608 12.68 -31.57 1.16
N GLY A 609 13.25 -31.89 2.33
CA GLY A 609 13.99 -30.95 3.17
C GLY A 609 13.12 -30.05 4.05
N GLN A 610 11.79 -30.14 3.99
CA GLN A 610 10.89 -29.43 4.89
C GLN A 610 10.77 -30.15 6.24
N ARG A 611 10.71 -29.41 7.35
CA ARG A 611 10.34 -29.97 8.67
C ARG A 611 8.88 -30.39 8.67
N VAL A 612 8.60 -31.60 9.18
CA VAL A 612 7.24 -32.16 9.22
C VAL A 612 6.60 -31.90 10.59
N LEU A 613 5.36 -31.44 10.64
CA LEU A 613 4.68 -31.25 11.93
C LEU A 613 4.32 -32.61 12.55
N GLY A 614 4.77 -32.82 13.79
CA GLY A 614 4.61 -34.07 14.55
C GLY A 614 5.86 -34.94 14.67
N LEU A 615 6.86 -34.76 13.80
CA LEU A 615 8.16 -35.44 13.85
C LEU A 615 9.26 -34.37 13.78
N THR A 616 10.25 -34.37 14.68
CA THR A 616 11.32 -33.34 14.69
C THR A 616 12.39 -33.54 13.60
N LEU A 617 11.97 -34.00 12.42
CA LEU A 617 12.79 -34.49 11.30
C LEU A 617 12.45 -33.75 9.99
N LEU A 618 13.30 -33.89 8.98
CA LEU A 618 13.04 -33.39 7.63
C LEU A 618 12.39 -34.47 6.77
N TRP A 619 11.50 -34.10 5.85
CA TRP A 619 10.97 -35.06 4.88
C TRP A 619 12.07 -35.48 3.90
N GLY A 620 12.32 -36.80 3.84
CA GLY A 620 13.41 -37.38 3.04
C GLY A 620 14.79 -37.45 3.71
N ASP A 621 14.91 -37.02 4.97
CA ASP A 621 16.07 -37.32 5.84
C ASP A 621 15.82 -38.68 6.50
N ILE A 622 16.36 -39.73 5.88
CA ILE A 622 16.05 -41.13 6.14
C ILE A 622 16.99 -41.72 7.20
N ASP A 623 18.23 -41.23 7.29
CA ASP A 623 19.17 -41.60 8.36
C ASP A 623 19.20 -40.64 9.57
N CYS A 624 18.34 -39.61 9.56
CA CYS A 624 18.17 -38.61 10.60
C CYS A 624 19.43 -37.78 10.90
N SER A 625 20.25 -37.56 9.87
CA SER A 625 21.45 -36.71 9.90
C SER A 625 21.12 -35.22 10.05
N SER A 626 19.85 -34.82 9.86
CA SER A 626 19.37 -33.44 9.73
C SER A 626 19.77 -32.76 8.41
N ASP A 627 20.16 -33.53 7.40
CA ASP A 627 20.25 -33.09 6.00
C ASP A 627 19.61 -34.12 5.04
N VAL A 628 19.26 -33.69 3.83
CA VAL A 628 18.70 -34.58 2.80
C VAL A 628 19.77 -34.80 1.75
N SER A 629 20.26 -36.03 1.65
CA SER A 629 21.52 -36.36 1.00
C SER A 629 21.43 -37.55 0.04
N ALA A 630 22.54 -37.87 -0.62
CA ALA A 630 22.65 -39.10 -1.41
C ALA A 630 22.72 -40.39 -0.54
N VAL A 631 22.97 -40.26 0.77
CA VAL A 631 22.98 -41.38 1.71
C VAL A 631 21.55 -41.86 1.99
N ASP A 632 20.60 -40.94 2.06
CA ASP A 632 19.16 -41.23 2.27
C ASP A 632 18.56 -42.05 1.13
N ALA A 633 18.84 -41.62 -0.10
CA ALA A 633 18.51 -42.37 -1.30
C ALA A 633 19.14 -43.77 -1.32
N LEU A 634 20.38 -43.91 -0.81
CA LEU A 634 21.02 -45.20 -0.65
C LEU A 634 20.33 -46.08 0.41
N GLN A 635 19.82 -45.54 1.52
CA GLN A 635 19.05 -46.32 2.49
C GLN A 635 17.76 -46.87 1.85
N ILE A 636 17.05 -46.07 1.05
CA ILE A 636 15.86 -46.54 0.32
C ILE A 636 16.22 -47.64 -0.69
N LEU A 637 17.27 -47.45 -1.50
CA LEU A 637 17.72 -48.50 -2.44
C LEU A 637 18.11 -49.79 -1.72
N ARG A 638 18.71 -49.71 -0.54
CA ARG A 638 19.01 -50.88 0.30
C ARG A 638 17.75 -51.57 0.79
N TYR A 639 16.79 -50.81 1.31
CA TYR A 639 15.48 -51.33 1.74
C TYR A 639 14.77 -52.08 0.60
N VAL A 640 14.63 -51.45 -0.57
CA VAL A 640 13.98 -52.00 -1.76
C VAL A 640 14.71 -53.26 -2.28
N ALA A 641 16.03 -53.33 -2.10
CA ALA A 641 16.83 -54.50 -2.43
C ALA A 641 16.83 -55.62 -1.34
N GLY A 642 16.10 -55.44 -0.23
CA GLY A 642 16.09 -56.39 0.90
C GLY A 642 17.41 -56.43 1.68
N LEU A 643 18.23 -55.38 1.59
CA LEU A 643 19.50 -55.25 2.29
C LEU A 643 19.32 -54.50 3.63
N PRO A 644 20.15 -54.78 4.66
CA PRO A 644 20.07 -54.07 5.93
C PRO A 644 20.26 -52.55 5.76
N THR A 645 19.31 -51.76 6.25
CA THR A 645 19.41 -50.30 6.32
C THR A 645 20.20 -49.90 7.56
N GLY A 646 21.07 -48.90 7.45
CA GLY A 646 21.93 -48.44 8.55
C GLY A 646 21.26 -47.45 9.51
N THR A 647 19.94 -47.35 9.43
CA THR A 647 19.12 -46.28 10.03
C THR A 647 19.18 -46.29 11.57
N PRO A 648 19.53 -45.17 12.23
CA PRO A 648 19.55 -45.06 13.69
C PRO A 648 18.20 -45.36 14.34
N THR A 649 18.22 -45.84 15.59
CA THR A 649 17.00 -46.13 16.38
C THR A 649 16.18 -44.89 16.75
N SER A 650 16.66 -43.69 16.44
CA SER A 650 15.93 -42.42 16.56
C SER A 650 15.07 -42.09 15.34
N CYS A 651 15.22 -42.83 14.23
CA CYS A 651 14.41 -42.66 13.02
C CYS A 651 13.14 -43.52 13.05
N PRO A 652 12.06 -43.09 12.39
CA PRO A 652 11.00 -44.00 11.97
C PRO A 652 11.57 -45.11 11.06
N VAL A 653 10.96 -46.29 11.08
CA VAL A 653 11.42 -47.41 10.26
C VAL A 653 11.01 -47.17 8.80
N LEU A 654 11.92 -47.39 7.86
CA LEU A 654 11.62 -47.35 6.42
C LEU A 654 10.45 -48.29 6.09
N GLY A 655 9.46 -47.78 5.34
CA GLY A 655 8.24 -48.50 5.00
C GLY A 655 7.17 -48.52 6.10
N GLN A 656 7.38 -47.86 7.24
CA GLN A 656 6.37 -47.73 8.30
C GLN A 656 5.43 -46.55 8.03
N GLU A 657 4.13 -46.71 8.27
CA GLU A 657 3.20 -45.59 8.36
C GLU A 657 3.59 -44.63 9.49
N VAL A 658 3.72 -43.35 9.13
CA VAL A 658 3.87 -42.21 10.02
C VAL A 658 2.67 -41.28 9.89
N GLN A 659 2.12 -40.89 11.03
CA GLN A 659 1.09 -39.84 11.08
C GLN A 659 1.79 -38.49 11.02
N ILE A 660 1.55 -37.75 9.94
CA ILE A 660 2.06 -36.40 9.79
C ILE A 660 0.90 -35.40 9.91
N GLN A 661 1.15 -34.29 10.59
CA GLN A 661 0.30 -33.12 10.39
C GLN A 661 0.78 -32.41 9.13
N PRO A 662 -0.13 -32.04 8.20
CA PRO A 662 0.25 -31.13 7.12
C PRO A 662 0.77 -29.81 7.73
N PRO A 663 1.74 -29.15 7.06
CA PRO A 663 2.27 -27.86 7.49
C PRO A 663 1.19 -26.77 7.53
#